data_AF-A0A7J4QXC5-F1
#
_entry.id   AF-A0A7J4QXC5-F1
#
_cell.length_a   1.000
_cell.length_b   1.000
_cell.length_c   1.000
_cell.angle_alpha   90.00
_cell.angle_beta   90.00
_cell.angle_gamma   90.00
#
_symmetry.space_group_name_H-M   'P 1'
#
loop_
_entity.id
_entity.type
_entity.pdbx_description
1 polymer ?
#
loop_
_entity_poly.entity_id
_entity_poly.type
_entity_poly.pdbx_seq_one_letter_code
_entity_poly.pdbx_strand_id
1 'polypeptide(L)'
;DGQPTGAAAGADWMGGDFEGVTAKIESGYFANLGVNVLWLTPFNTNAQGTGIAADGVHDVSAFHGYWPIEAREVDPRLGTADQLKEMIDAAHNSGIRVMMDYVVNHVHQDHTYYQDNPEWFNQGCICGTENCDWTEHRLDCQFTSYMPDVNWKVREASEQFIEDALWWLEEFDLDGARIDAVKHVDDLAVTNLATRINERFETVGTDYYLKGETAMGWSGDNLADNQFQYETINRYIGENSLDGQADFVLYHAVVDNVFTQEARNYHHLDYWTNRSQDQYVPGAVMVPYVGSHDVPRLASRSDRGTGDAYNQWQEQGLPGQPGTDETYQRVLQAYGWLLTTPGAPLLYYGDEYGEYGGADPDNRHMYRDSDNWNDRESALYEDISALGQLRANSIALKQGTYSTRYVSPDLLIYDMSHSEQNMSIILNRGPATTYDGFDTGDIVRFGDTFISSTTTSIPANSVTVIELDAVIQPPPRDQDSHCLIVNNFTMNTTYFITLDLTNTCDKDLHYPGVNSSVDNDLVEGFPDYTEWFYLIPPNSSYNMSWQLSVNETIPNGTEVTLTFNASILSCSDDDNSSQWHYCPISGLTHTFLVNHLSNSSDSTDPSDDVTTVLGCTDSSATNFDSDATEDDGSCEYPPETVLGCTDSLALNFAANANQDDGTCQYETDLPDNNSTDNETDDSTQNNTDSVDDDGQNNTGDSVDNSGQTNDTNANNDSQIVTDAEEKSSLADFARNGLAVAVFCGLVILFFTTMRKK
;
A
#
# COMPACT_ATOMS: atom_id res chain seq x y z
N ASP A 1 11.88 -27.25 5.52
CA ASP A 1 10.41 -27.13 5.72
C ASP A 1 10.02 -27.82 7.03
N GLY A 2 9.86 -27.07 8.12
CA GLY A 2 9.37 -27.63 9.38
C GLY A 2 7.98 -28.26 9.19
N GLN A 3 7.72 -29.43 9.78
CA GLN A 3 6.38 -30.03 9.71
C GLN A 3 5.40 -29.18 10.54
N PRO A 4 4.17 -28.92 10.05
CA PRO A 4 3.12 -28.32 10.86
C PRO A 4 2.98 -29.09 12.18
N THR A 5 2.86 -28.36 13.27
CA THR A 5 2.71 -28.94 14.61
C THR A 5 1.28 -29.44 14.84
N GLY A 6 0.32 -29.01 14.01
CA GLY A 6 -1.09 -29.24 14.20
C GLY A 6 -1.76 -28.19 15.10
N ALA A 7 -1.10 -27.04 15.28
CA ALA A 7 -1.65 -25.89 16.00
C ALA A 7 -2.91 -25.34 15.30
N ALA A 8 -3.63 -24.45 15.99
CA ALA A 8 -4.79 -23.78 15.44
C ALA A 8 -4.46 -23.05 14.13
N ALA A 9 -5.45 -22.90 13.25
CA ALA A 9 -5.26 -22.18 11.99
C ALA A 9 -4.77 -20.75 12.25
N GLY A 10 -3.73 -20.31 11.53
CA GLY A 10 -3.04 -19.04 11.76
C GLY A 10 -1.97 -19.08 12.85
N ALA A 11 -1.96 -20.10 13.72
CA ALA A 11 -1.03 -20.24 14.84
C ALA A 11 0.09 -21.28 14.62
N ASP A 12 0.20 -21.83 13.40
CA ASP A 12 1.21 -22.83 13.04
C ASP A 12 2.27 -22.25 12.11
N TRP A 13 3.38 -22.96 11.96
CA TRP A 13 4.43 -22.59 11.02
C TRP A 13 3.92 -22.59 9.57
N MET A 14 4.08 -21.45 8.88
CA MET A 14 3.58 -21.26 7.51
C MET A 14 4.68 -21.26 6.43
N GLY A 15 5.96 -21.32 6.81
CA GLY A 15 7.07 -21.53 5.86
C GLY A 15 7.86 -20.29 5.42
N GLY A 16 7.66 -19.12 6.02
CA GLY A 16 8.54 -17.96 5.75
C GLY A 16 9.98 -18.22 6.21
N ASP A 17 10.97 -17.85 5.40
CA ASP A 17 12.38 -18.18 5.62
C ASP A 17 13.32 -17.05 5.14
N PHE A 18 14.63 -17.21 5.38
CA PHE A 18 15.61 -16.20 4.96
C PHE A 18 15.74 -16.09 3.45
N GLU A 19 15.59 -17.18 2.70
CA GLU A 19 15.66 -17.13 1.24
C GLU A 19 14.53 -16.26 0.66
N GLY A 20 13.32 -16.37 1.21
CA GLY A 20 12.20 -15.50 0.85
C GLY A 20 12.45 -14.03 1.15
N VAL A 21 13.07 -13.73 2.30
CA VAL A 21 13.46 -12.34 2.65
C VAL A 21 14.55 -11.84 1.70
N THR A 22 15.59 -12.64 1.41
CA THR A 22 16.64 -12.32 0.43
C THR A 22 16.03 -12.01 -0.93
N ALA A 23 15.10 -12.84 -1.42
CA ALA A 23 14.46 -12.61 -2.70
C ALA A 23 13.69 -11.28 -2.77
N LYS A 24 13.00 -10.88 -1.69
CA LYS A 24 12.31 -9.58 -1.62
C LYS A 24 13.28 -8.39 -1.51
N ILE A 25 14.44 -8.57 -0.86
CA ILE A 25 15.50 -7.56 -0.87
C ILE A 25 16.03 -7.37 -2.29
N GLU A 26 16.38 -8.46 -2.97
CA GLU A 26 16.96 -8.45 -4.32
C GLU A 26 15.98 -7.95 -5.39
N SER A 27 14.68 -8.16 -5.21
CA SER A 27 13.65 -7.61 -6.09
C SER A 27 13.46 -6.09 -5.93
N GLY A 28 14.18 -5.47 -4.99
CA GLY A 28 14.06 -4.04 -4.67
C GLY A 28 12.81 -3.67 -3.86
N TYR A 29 11.97 -4.64 -3.46
CA TYR A 29 10.67 -4.39 -2.83
C TYR A 29 10.76 -3.40 -1.65
N PHE A 30 11.65 -3.67 -0.69
CA PHE A 30 11.87 -2.79 0.46
C PHE A 30 12.48 -1.44 0.07
N ALA A 31 13.44 -1.44 -0.86
CA ALA A 31 14.09 -0.22 -1.32
C ALA A 31 13.07 0.72 -1.99
N ASN A 32 12.09 0.18 -2.73
CA ASN A 32 11.06 0.93 -3.42
C ASN A 32 9.95 1.43 -2.49
N LEU A 33 9.72 0.73 -1.38
CA LEU A 33 8.96 1.27 -0.24
C LEU A 33 9.70 2.41 0.50
N GLY A 34 10.99 2.63 0.23
CA GLY A 34 11.84 3.60 0.92
C GLY A 34 12.39 3.10 2.25
N VAL A 35 12.20 1.81 2.55
CA VAL A 35 12.66 1.17 3.77
C VAL A 35 14.16 1.00 3.73
N ASN A 36 14.82 1.28 4.85
CA ASN A 36 16.28 1.16 4.95
C ASN A 36 16.75 0.45 6.22
N VAL A 37 15.83 -0.18 6.96
CA VAL A 37 16.12 -1.11 8.05
C VAL A 37 15.06 -2.22 8.06
N LEU A 38 15.48 -3.47 8.17
CA LEU A 38 14.63 -4.63 8.46
C LEU A 38 14.84 -5.04 9.91
N TRP A 39 13.78 -5.11 10.70
CA TRP A 39 13.76 -5.79 12.00
C TRP A 39 13.14 -7.16 11.80
N LEU A 40 13.92 -8.19 11.99
CA LEU A 40 13.46 -9.57 11.96
C LEU A 40 13.17 -10.02 13.38
N THR A 41 12.14 -10.84 13.52
CA THR A 41 11.85 -11.55 14.76
C THR A 41 12.98 -12.45 15.22
N PRO A 42 12.92 -12.95 16.46
CA PRO A 42 14.01 -13.78 16.95
C PRO A 42 14.09 -15.02 16.07
N PHE A 43 15.28 -15.24 15.54
CA PHE A 43 15.57 -16.28 14.58
C PHE A 43 16.52 -17.34 15.14
N ASN A 44 16.71 -17.33 16.45
CA ASN A 44 17.35 -18.40 17.18
C ASN A 44 16.44 -19.63 17.27
N THR A 45 17.02 -20.83 17.40
CA THR A 45 16.27 -22.08 17.42
C THR A 45 15.19 -22.07 18.50
N ASN A 46 13.96 -22.30 18.06
CA ASN A 46 12.78 -22.27 18.89
C ASN A 46 12.23 -23.67 19.22
N ALA A 47 11.42 -23.72 20.27
CA ALA A 47 10.81 -24.95 20.75
C ALA A 47 9.99 -25.67 19.67
N GLN A 48 9.98 -26.99 19.76
CA GLN A 48 9.13 -27.83 18.92
C GLN A 48 7.81 -28.15 19.65
N GLY A 49 6.72 -28.26 18.90
CA GLY A 49 5.40 -28.54 19.46
C GLY A 49 4.57 -27.29 19.72
N THR A 50 3.60 -27.40 20.63
CA THR A 50 2.60 -26.36 20.89
C THR A 50 2.53 -25.97 22.37
N GLY A 51 2.09 -24.74 22.61
CA GLY A 51 1.64 -24.22 23.89
C GLY A 51 0.17 -23.82 23.79
N ILE A 52 -0.54 -23.85 24.93
CA ILE A 52 -1.94 -23.40 24.97
C ILE A 52 -1.98 -21.87 25.02
N ALA A 53 -2.80 -21.28 24.15
CA ALA A 53 -3.10 -19.85 24.11
C ALA A 53 -3.77 -19.37 25.41
N ALA A 54 -3.79 -18.05 25.62
CA ALA A 54 -4.35 -17.45 26.83
C ALA A 54 -5.84 -17.77 27.08
N ASP A 55 -6.58 -18.19 26.04
CA ASP A 55 -7.98 -18.60 26.15
C ASP A 55 -8.17 -20.00 26.77
N GLY A 56 -7.09 -20.78 26.92
CA GLY A 56 -7.12 -22.13 27.47
C GLY A 56 -7.65 -23.20 26.54
N VAL A 57 -7.85 -22.90 25.25
CA VAL A 57 -8.50 -23.77 24.27
C VAL A 57 -7.60 -24.10 23.09
N HIS A 58 -6.95 -23.10 22.51
CA HIS A 58 -6.23 -23.27 21.23
C HIS A 58 -4.74 -23.56 21.42
N ASP A 59 -4.22 -24.49 20.64
CA ASP A 59 -2.79 -24.76 20.52
C ASP A 59 -2.13 -23.74 19.59
N VAL A 60 -0.97 -23.21 20.01
CA VAL A 60 -0.12 -22.26 19.27
C VAL A 60 1.27 -22.87 19.16
N SER A 61 1.93 -22.71 18.00
CA SER A 61 3.30 -23.18 17.80
C SER A 61 4.34 -22.07 18.05
N ALA A 62 5.61 -22.43 18.17
CA ALA A 62 6.73 -21.50 18.25
C ALA A 62 7.11 -20.85 16.90
N PHE A 63 6.14 -20.60 16.00
CA PHE A 63 6.41 -19.99 14.68
C PHE A 63 6.93 -18.55 14.80
N HIS A 64 6.57 -17.91 15.90
CA HIS A 64 6.67 -16.49 16.14
C HIS A 64 8.09 -16.10 16.64
N GLY A 65 8.84 -17.06 17.24
CA GLY A 65 10.28 -16.94 17.51
C GLY A 65 10.68 -16.71 18.99
N TYR A 66 9.73 -16.58 19.92
CA TYR A 66 10.00 -16.12 21.28
C TYR A 66 10.03 -17.24 22.31
N TRP A 67 10.11 -18.49 21.86
CA TRP A 67 10.35 -19.68 22.68
C TRP A 67 11.74 -20.24 22.38
N PRO A 68 12.82 -19.45 22.54
CA PRO A 68 14.14 -19.92 22.18
C PRO A 68 14.52 -21.10 23.07
N ILE A 69 15.17 -22.09 22.47
CA ILE A 69 15.77 -23.26 23.15
C ILE A 69 17.29 -23.30 23.02
N GLU A 70 17.85 -22.55 22.08
CA GLU A 70 19.30 -22.38 21.90
C GLU A 70 19.68 -20.91 21.87
N ALA A 71 20.79 -20.57 22.53
CA ALA A 71 21.24 -19.19 22.65
C ALA A 71 21.91 -18.65 21.38
N ARG A 72 22.62 -19.52 20.63
CA ARG A 72 23.50 -19.16 19.51
C ARG A 72 23.39 -20.13 18.33
N GLU A 73 22.17 -20.55 18.03
CA GLU A 73 21.87 -21.40 16.88
C GLU A 73 20.72 -20.78 16.10
N VAL A 74 20.86 -20.68 14.78
CA VAL A 74 19.82 -20.21 13.88
C VAL A 74 18.75 -21.29 13.74
N ASP A 75 17.46 -20.90 13.80
CA ASP A 75 16.36 -21.85 13.69
C ASP A 75 16.39 -22.55 12.31
N PRO A 76 16.53 -23.88 12.27
CA PRO A 76 16.64 -24.62 11.02
C PRO A 76 15.36 -24.57 10.16
N ARG A 77 14.24 -24.07 10.70
CA ARG A 77 13.00 -23.82 9.94
C ARG A 77 13.12 -22.56 9.08
N LEU A 78 13.88 -21.55 9.54
CA LEU A 78 14.14 -20.30 8.83
C LEU A 78 15.29 -20.41 7.83
N GLY A 79 16.23 -21.34 8.05
CA GLY A 79 17.36 -21.58 7.18
C GLY A 79 18.63 -21.90 7.96
N THR A 80 19.76 -21.79 7.28
CA THR A 80 21.11 -22.00 7.83
C THR A 80 21.74 -20.66 8.23
N ALA A 81 22.79 -20.70 9.06
CA ALA A 81 23.58 -19.51 9.36
C ALA A 81 24.20 -18.87 8.10
N ASP A 82 24.57 -19.65 7.10
CA ASP A 82 25.09 -19.11 5.84
C ASP A 82 24.01 -18.36 5.05
N GLN A 83 22.76 -18.87 5.02
CA GLN A 83 21.63 -18.18 4.39
C GLN A 83 21.25 -16.90 5.13
N LEU A 84 21.35 -16.86 6.47
CA LEU A 84 21.17 -15.62 7.23
C LEU A 84 22.25 -14.59 6.86
N LYS A 85 23.51 -15.00 6.74
CA LYS A 85 24.59 -14.10 6.29
C LYS A 85 24.36 -13.58 4.87
N GLU A 86 23.93 -14.45 3.95
CA GLU A 86 23.57 -14.06 2.59
C GLU A 86 22.44 -13.04 2.55
N MET A 87 21.40 -13.22 3.37
CA MET A 87 20.30 -12.26 3.49
C MET A 87 20.79 -10.90 4.02
N ILE A 88 21.68 -10.89 5.01
CA ILE A 88 22.23 -9.65 5.58
C ILE A 88 23.15 -8.95 4.57
N ASP A 89 24.01 -9.72 3.87
CA ASP A 89 24.85 -9.20 2.79
C ASP A 89 24.00 -8.58 1.68
N ALA A 90 22.89 -9.23 1.28
CA ALA A 90 21.95 -8.70 0.30
C ALA A 90 21.31 -7.39 0.80
N ALA A 91 20.90 -7.32 2.07
CA ALA A 91 20.35 -6.10 2.67
C ALA A 91 21.38 -4.96 2.63
N HIS A 92 22.61 -5.20 3.09
CA HIS A 92 23.67 -4.20 3.10
C HIS A 92 24.05 -3.71 1.70
N ASN A 93 24.10 -4.62 0.71
CA ASN A 93 24.35 -4.27 -0.69
C ASN A 93 23.26 -3.34 -1.26
N SER A 94 22.02 -3.46 -0.76
CA SER A 94 20.89 -2.59 -1.09
C SER A 94 20.80 -1.34 -0.18
N GLY A 95 21.76 -1.11 0.71
CA GLY A 95 21.77 0.01 1.65
C GLY A 95 20.76 -0.11 2.80
N ILE A 96 20.26 -1.33 3.04
CA ILE A 96 19.28 -1.68 4.06
C ILE A 96 20.03 -2.30 5.24
N ARG A 97 19.71 -1.84 6.46
CA ARG A 97 20.27 -2.36 7.71
C ARG A 97 19.43 -3.51 8.26
N VAL A 98 20.00 -4.37 9.08
CA VAL A 98 19.27 -5.49 9.70
C VAL A 98 19.36 -5.43 11.22
N MET A 99 18.22 -5.46 11.89
CA MET A 99 18.08 -5.54 13.33
C MET A 99 17.52 -6.91 13.73
N MET A 100 18.09 -7.50 14.78
CA MET A 100 17.56 -8.70 15.41
C MET A 100 16.57 -8.34 16.52
N ASP A 101 15.50 -9.10 16.66
CA ASP A 101 14.73 -9.13 17.89
C ASP A 101 15.41 -10.05 18.93
N TYR A 102 15.81 -9.48 20.06
CA TYR A 102 16.57 -10.17 21.08
C TYR A 102 15.73 -10.37 22.34
N VAL A 103 15.39 -11.64 22.60
CA VAL A 103 14.61 -12.05 23.78
C VAL A 103 15.50 -12.08 25.01
N VAL A 104 15.32 -11.09 25.88
CA VAL A 104 16.11 -10.91 27.12
C VAL A 104 15.37 -11.35 28.38
N ASN A 105 14.04 -11.38 28.35
CA ASN A 105 13.27 -11.63 29.56
C ASN A 105 13.22 -13.12 29.92
N HIS A 106 13.02 -13.98 28.93
CA HIS A 106 12.68 -15.38 29.15
C HIS A 106 13.34 -16.27 28.10
N VAL A 107 13.28 -17.58 28.35
CA VAL A 107 13.55 -18.63 27.37
C VAL A 107 12.41 -19.65 27.40
N HIS A 108 12.38 -20.62 26.50
CA HIS A 108 11.49 -21.77 26.68
C HIS A 108 12.01 -22.72 27.75
N GLN A 109 11.13 -23.47 28.44
CA GLN A 109 11.52 -24.45 29.46
C GLN A 109 12.48 -25.53 28.94
N ASP A 110 12.53 -25.79 27.64
CA ASP A 110 13.46 -26.76 27.04
C ASP A 110 14.83 -26.15 26.72
N HIS A 111 15.03 -24.85 26.96
CA HIS A 111 16.29 -24.18 26.67
C HIS A 111 17.43 -24.75 27.50
N THR A 112 18.60 -24.92 26.86
CA THR A 112 19.81 -25.48 27.47
C THR A 112 20.17 -24.80 28.79
N TYR A 113 20.14 -23.47 28.84
CA TYR A 113 20.32 -22.70 30.08
C TYR A 113 19.36 -23.06 31.21
N TYR A 114 18.07 -23.23 30.95
CA TYR A 114 17.11 -23.60 31.99
C TYR A 114 17.33 -25.03 32.49
N GLN A 115 17.66 -25.95 31.58
CA GLN A 115 17.94 -27.35 31.92
C GLN A 115 19.22 -27.50 32.75
N ASP A 116 20.28 -26.78 32.38
CA ASP A 116 21.59 -26.91 33.00
C ASP A 116 21.78 -26.01 34.23
N ASN A 117 21.11 -24.86 34.27
CA ASN A 117 21.27 -23.84 35.31
C ASN A 117 19.89 -23.28 35.76
N PRO A 118 18.99 -24.10 36.33
CA PRO A 118 17.66 -23.65 36.75
C PRO A 118 17.69 -22.52 37.78
N GLU A 119 18.78 -22.35 38.52
CA GLU A 119 18.99 -21.25 39.44
C GLU A 119 19.19 -19.88 38.77
N TRP A 120 19.44 -19.84 37.46
CA TRP A 120 19.50 -18.61 36.67
C TRP A 120 18.12 -17.99 36.44
N PHE A 121 17.04 -18.67 36.83
CA PHE A 121 15.68 -18.28 36.52
C PHE A 121 14.85 -18.04 37.78
N ASN A 122 13.95 -17.07 37.70
CA ASN A 122 12.99 -16.76 38.74
C ASN A 122 11.98 -17.89 38.89
N GLN A 123 11.54 -18.13 40.13
CA GLN A 123 10.51 -19.13 40.47
C GLN A 123 9.19 -18.44 40.84
N GLY A 124 8.91 -17.30 40.21
CA GLY A 124 7.74 -16.50 40.54
C GLY A 124 6.46 -17.02 39.88
N CYS A 125 5.39 -16.26 40.10
CA CYS A 125 4.05 -16.56 39.64
C CYS A 125 3.87 -16.31 38.13
N ILE A 126 2.71 -16.67 37.57
CA ILE A 126 2.36 -16.33 36.19
C ILE A 126 1.75 -14.92 36.17
N CYS A 127 2.30 -14.03 35.35
CA CYS A 127 1.81 -12.66 35.23
C CYS A 127 0.31 -12.64 34.86
N GLY A 128 -0.46 -11.75 35.48
CA GLY A 128 -1.90 -11.63 35.27
C GLY A 128 -2.76 -12.60 36.09
N THR A 129 -2.17 -13.50 36.87
CA THR A 129 -2.93 -14.37 37.80
C THR A 129 -3.31 -13.66 39.10
N GLU A 130 -4.19 -14.29 39.89
CA GLU A 130 -4.66 -13.74 41.16
C GLU A 130 -3.47 -13.49 42.12
N ASN A 131 -3.26 -12.23 42.50
CA ASN A 131 -2.11 -11.75 43.29
C ASN A 131 -0.74 -11.77 42.57
N CYS A 132 -0.73 -11.74 41.23
CA CYS A 132 0.48 -11.62 40.42
C CYS A 132 0.23 -10.66 39.25
N ASP A 133 0.23 -9.36 39.48
CA ASP A 133 -0.06 -8.38 38.44
C ASP A 133 1.17 -8.07 37.57
N TRP A 134 0.90 -7.57 36.36
CA TRP A 134 1.91 -7.24 35.36
C TRP A 134 2.86 -6.09 35.74
N THR A 135 2.54 -5.30 36.77
CA THR A 135 3.27 -4.08 37.11
C THR A 135 4.12 -4.26 38.36
N GLU A 136 3.56 -4.75 39.47
CA GLU A 136 4.30 -4.95 40.72
C GLU A 136 5.25 -6.16 40.62
N HIS A 137 4.85 -7.21 39.90
CA HIS A 137 5.63 -8.42 39.68
C HIS A 137 6.41 -8.43 38.37
N ARG A 138 6.56 -7.27 37.71
CA ARG A 138 7.15 -7.19 36.38
C ARG A 138 8.53 -7.86 36.25
N LEU A 139 9.31 -7.91 37.34
CA LEU A 139 10.69 -8.42 37.38
C LEU A 139 10.84 -9.87 37.91
N ASP A 140 9.73 -10.52 38.27
CA ASP A 140 9.78 -11.88 38.82
C ASP A 140 8.62 -12.79 38.41
N CYS A 141 7.62 -12.30 37.67
CA CYS A 141 6.57 -13.14 37.10
C CYS A 141 6.95 -13.69 35.72
N GLN A 142 6.48 -14.90 35.43
CA GLN A 142 6.62 -15.57 34.13
C GLN A 142 5.42 -15.25 33.25
N PHE A 143 5.62 -15.11 31.94
CA PHE A 143 4.50 -14.89 31.00
C PHE A 143 3.60 -16.13 30.87
N THR A 144 4.20 -17.31 30.91
CA THR A 144 3.50 -18.59 30.93
C THR A 144 4.38 -19.65 31.59
N SER A 145 3.79 -20.79 31.98
CA SER A 145 4.48 -21.82 32.75
C SER A 145 5.64 -22.50 32.03
N TYR A 146 5.68 -22.40 30.70
CA TYR A 146 6.75 -22.94 29.86
C TYR A 146 7.75 -21.86 29.40
N MET A 147 7.64 -20.62 29.91
CA MET A 147 8.60 -19.53 29.67
C MET A 147 9.24 -19.09 31.00
N PRO A 148 10.25 -19.82 31.51
CA PRO A 148 10.98 -19.39 32.68
C PRO A 148 11.63 -18.01 32.48
N ASP A 149 11.46 -17.15 33.47
CA ASP A 149 11.90 -15.76 33.51
C ASP A 149 13.34 -15.65 34.03
N VAL A 150 14.20 -14.91 33.35
CA VAL A 150 15.64 -14.80 33.66
C VAL A 150 15.84 -13.97 34.92
N ASN A 151 16.53 -14.53 35.92
CA ASN A 151 16.92 -13.80 37.11
C ASN A 151 18.22 -13.02 36.86
N TRP A 152 18.07 -11.79 36.38
CA TRP A 152 19.18 -10.88 36.08
C TRP A 152 20.06 -10.49 37.28
N LYS A 153 19.68 -10.86 38.51
CA LYS A 153 20.54 -10.70 39.70
C LYS A 153 21.60 -11.80 39.80
N VAL A 154 21.44 -12.90 39.07
CA VAL A 154 22.46 -13.93 38.91
C VAL A 154 23.48 -13.41 37.90
N ARG A 155 24.68 -13.13 38.40
CA ARG A 155 25.75 -12.51 37.61
C ARG A 155 26.10 -13.34 36.38
N GLU A 156 26.20 -14.66 36.56
CA GLU A 156 26.56 -15.59 35.51
C GLU A 156 25.53 -15.59 34.36
N ALA A 157 24.23 -15.55 34.71
CA ALA A 157 23.15 -15.42 33.74
C ALA A 157 23.23 -14.08 32.99
N SER A 158 23.36 -12.98 33.74
CA SER A 158 23.44 -11.64 33.15
C SER A 158 24.63 -11.48 32.21
N GLU A 159 25.82 -11.93 32.61
CA GLU A 159 27.01 -11.89 31.76
C GLU A 159 26.81 -12.76 30.51
N GLN A 160 26.25 -13.96 30.65
CA GLN A 160 26.07 -14.87 29.52
C GLN A 160 25.11 -14.32 28.45
N PHE A 161 23.93 -13.83 28.82
CA PHE A 161 22.98 -13.24 27.87
C PHE A 161 23.59 -12.03 27.14
N ILE A 162 24.33 -11.16 27.86
CA ILE A 162 25.02 -10.04 27.21
C ILE A 162 26.06 -10.55 26.20
N GLU A 163 26.83 -11.58 26.53
CA GLU A 163 27.79 -12.17 25.58
C GLU A 163 27.10 -12.81 24.37
N ASP A 164 25.86 -13.30 24.51
CA ASP A 164 25.07 -13.86 23.40
C ASP A 164 24.61 -12.75 22.46
N ALA A 165 24.12 -11.63 22.99
CA ALA A 165 23.78 -10.45 22.18
C ALA A 165 24.99 -9.95 21.39
N LEU A 166 26.14 -9.79 22.05
CA LEU A 166 27.38 -9.38 21.39
C LEU A 166 27.80 -10.35 20.29
N TRP A 167 27.61 -11.66 20.52
CA TRP A 167 27.92 -12.68 19.53
C TRP A 167 27.02 -12.57 18.30
N TRP A 168 25.70 -12.39 18.46
CA TRP A 168 24.79 -12.22 17.32
C TRP A 168 25.13 -10.98 16.49
N LEU A 169 25.38 -9.85 17.15
CA LEU A 169 25.76 -8.60 16.48
C LEU A 169 27.08 -8.74 15.70
N GLU A 170 28.08 -9.44 16.27
CA GLU A 170 29.41 -9.62 15.65
C GLU A 170 29.43 -10.72 14.58
N GLU A 171 28.78 -11.86 14.81
CA GLU A 171 28.84 -13.04 13.92
C GLU A 171 28.15 -12.79 12.58
N PHE A 172 27.08 -12.00 12.60
CA PHE A 172 26.22 -11.78 11.44
C PHE A 172 26.28 -10.35 10.88
N ASP A 173 27.12 -9.46 11.44
CA ASP A 173 27.19 -8.03 11.08
C ASP A 173 25.81 -7.34 11.10
N LEU A 174 25.03 -7.59 12.16
CA LEU A 174 23.78 -6.86 12.38
C LEU A 174 24.07 -5.38 12.65
N ASP A 175 23.07 -4.53 12.49
CA ASP A 175 23.17 -3.07 12.63
C ASP A 175 22.44 -2.51 13.86
N GLY A 176 21.77 -3.38 14.62
CA GLY A 176 21.00 -2.99 15.79
C GLY A 176 20.22 -4.16 16.38
N ALA A 177 19.49 -3.88 17.46
CA ALA A 177 18.61 -4.86 18.08
C ALA A 177 17.32 -4.21 18.59
N ARG A 178 16.19 -4.91 18.42
CA ARG A 178 14.97 -4.67 19.17
C ARG A 178 15.04 -5.55 20.41
N ILE A 179 14.96 -4.96 21.59
CA ILE A 179 15.02 -5.67 22.87
C ILE A 179 13.59 -5.98 23.30
N ASP A 180 13.27 -7.27 23.39
CA ASP A 180 11.94 -7.75 23.76
C ASP A 180 11.61 -7.49 25.23
N ALA A 181 10.34 -7.17 25.52
CA ALA A 181 9.79 -7.15 26.87
C ALA A 181 10.63 -6.38 27.90
N VAL A 182 11.23 -5.25 27.51
CA VAL A 182 12.16 -4.44 28.35
C VAL A 182 11.54 -4.09 29.70
N LYS A 183 10.22 -3.87 29.74
CA LYS A 183 9.46 -3.61 30.97
C LYS A 183 9.66 -4.68 32.05
N HIS A 184 9.95 -5.91 31.65
CA HIS A 184 10.07 -7.08 32.53
C HIS A 184 11.52 -7.41 32.92
N VAL A 185 12.48 -6.68 32.35
CA VAL A 185 13.90 -6.83 32.64
C VAL A 185 14.35 -5.80 33.68
N ASP A 186 15.31 -6.18 34.53
CA ASP A 186 15.90 -5.28 35.52
C ASP A 186 16.58 -4.07 34.84
N ASP A 187 16.32 -2.86 35.35
CA ASP A 187 16.78 -1.60 34.76
C ASP A 187 18.32 -1.58 34.57
N LEU A 188 19.08 -2.17 35.52
CA LEU A 188 20.54 -2.24 35.41
C LEU A 188 20.99 -3.27 34.39
N ALA A 189 20.23 -4.34 34.17
CA ALA A 189 20.56 -5.33 33.16
C ALA A 189 20.49 -4.73 31.74
N VAL A 190 19.45 -3.94 31.46
CA VAL A 190 19.31 -3.23 30.18
C VAL A 190 20.44 -2.22 29.99
N THR A 191 20.76 -1.45 31.04
CA THR A 191 21.89 -0.50 31.03
C THR A 191 23.22 -1.22 30.76
N ASN A 192 23.45 -2.36 31.43
CA ASN A 192 24.67 -3.16 31.25
C ASN A 192 24.76 -3.73 29.82
N LEU A 193 23.65 -4.22 29.27
CA LEU A 193 23.59 -4.72 27.89
C LEU A 193 24.01 -3.63 26.90
N ALA A 194 23.35 -2.47 26.95
CA ALA A 194 23.66 -1.33 26.08
C ALA A 194 25.11 -0.87 26.26
N THR A 195 25.56 -0.66 27.51
CA THR A 195 26.94 -0.26 27.81
C THR A 195 27.96 -1.23 27.21
N ARG A 196 27.73 -2.54 27.31
CA ARG A 196 28.66 -3.56 26.79
C ARG A 196 28.68 -3.61 25.26
N ILE A 197 27.55 -3.36 24.59
CA ILE A 197 27.47 -3.21 23.13
C ILE A 197 28.29 -1.98 22.70
N ASN A 198 28.06 -0.83 23.34
CA ASN A 198 28.73 0.42 23.01
C ASN A 198 30.26 0.32 23.25
N GLU A 199 30.67 -0.29 24.37
CA GLU A 199 32.09 -0.55 24.65
C GLU A 199 32.73 -1.46 23.58
N ARG A 200 32.00 -2.48 23.10
CA ARG A 200 32.49 -3.46 22.13
C ARG A 200 32.62 -2.88 20.72
N PHE A 201 31.65 -2.09 20.26
CA PHE A 201 31.55 -1.71 18.85
C PHE A 201 31.59 -0.20 18.56
N GLU A 202 31.02 0.65 19.41
CA GLU A 202 31.01 2.10 19.16
C GLU A 202 32.37 2.72 19.34
N THR A 203 33.18 2.18 20.25
CA THR A 203 34.56 2.64 20.48
C THR A 203 35.45 2.48 19.24
N VAL A 204 35.09 1.60 18.30
CA VAL A 204 35.78 1.41 17.01
C VAL A 204 35.08 2.11 15.83
N GLY A 205 34.01 2.85 16.08
CA GLY A 205 33.30 3.68 15.11
C GLY A 205 32.01 3.09 14.54
N THR A 206 31.55 1.94 15.05
CA THR A 206 30.28 1.31 14.62
C THR A 206 29.17 1.62 15.64
N ASP A 207 28.20 2.43 15.22
CA ASP A 207 27.04 2.82 16.01
C ASP A 207 25.88 1.82 15.83
N TYR A 208 25.32 1.32 16.93
CA TYR A 208 24.26 0.31 16.94
C TYR A 208 22.99 0.90 17.51
N TYR A 209 21.91 0.92 16.73
CA TYR A 209 20.62 1.38 17.26
C TYR A 209 19.93 0.28 18.08
N LEU A 210 19.69 0.57 19.36
CA LEU A 210 19.00 -0.30 20.30
C LEU A 210 17.62 0.26 20.61
N LYS A 211 16.59 -0.48 20.20
CA LYS A 211 15.19 -0.11 20.42
C LYS A 211 14.55 -1.03 21.46
N GLY A 212 13.96 -0.46 22.49
CA GLY A 212 13.17 -1.23 23.47
C GLY A 212 11.69 -1.34 23.17
N GLU A 213 11.06 -2.26 23.90
CA GLU A 213 9.61 -2.35 24.06
C GLU A 213 9.22 -2.28 25.54
N THR A 214 8.65 -1.14 25.94
CA THR A 214 8.03 -0.96 27.25
C THR A 214 6.55 -0.65 27.05
N ALA A 215 5.72 -1.71 27.01
CA ALA A 215 4.29 -1.60 26.80
C ALA A 215 3.61 -0.81 27.94
N MET A 216 3.17 0.41 27.62
CA MET A 216 2.51 1.35 28.52
C MET A 216 1.22 1.88 27.90
N GLY A 217 0.24 2.20 28.74
CA GLY A 217 -1.05 2.68 28.25
C GLY A 217 -1.08 4.20 28.03
N TRP A 218 -2.28 4.70 27.77
CA TRP A 218 -2.59 6.13 27.78
C TRP A 218 -3.65 6.43 28.85
N SER A 219 -3.39 7.46 29.65
CA SER A 219 -4.18 7.83 30.84
C SER A 219 -5.05 9.07 30.61
N GLY A 220 -5.59 9.23 29.39
CA GLY A 220 -6.54 10.29 29.04
C GLY A 220 -5.89 11.58 28.50
N ASP A 221 -6.73 12.58 28.19
CA ASP A 221 -6.36 13.79 27.43
C ASP A 221 -5.43 14.77 28.17
N ASN A 222 -5.08 14.48 29.43
CA ASN A 222 -4.21 15.32 30.24
C ASN A 222 -2.77 14.78 30.21
N LEU A 223 -1.84 15.63 29.75
CA LEU A 223 -0.42 15.27 29.66
C LEU A 223 0.18 14.91 31.04
N ALA A 224 -0.26 15.56 32.11
CA ALA A 224 0.24 15.29 33.46
C ALA A 224 -0.13 13.88 33.95
N ASP A 225 -1.32 13.39 33.58
CA ASP A 225 -1.80 12.07 33.99
C ASP A 225 -1.05 10.94 33.27
N ASN A 226 -0.38 11.26 32.16
CA ASN A 226 0.44 10.33 31.38
C ASN A 226 1.91 10.28 31.82
N GLN A 227 2.33 11.11 32.79
CA GLN A 227 3.74 11.20 33.18
C GLN A 227 4.31 9.87 33.68
N PHE A 228 3.52 9.07 34.40
CA PHE A 228 3.95 7.74 34.82
C PHE A 228 4.30 6.83 33.62
N GLN A 229 3.56 6.94 32.51
CA GLN A 229 3.77 6.14 31.31
C GLN A 229 5.09 6.55 30.65
N TYR A 230 5.27 7.86 30.41
CA TYR A 230 6.50 8.41 29.84
C TYR A 230 7.72 8.17 30.72
N GLU A 231 7.61 8.39 32.04
CA GLU A 231 8.70 8.12 32.99
C GLU A 231 9.09 6.64 32.99
N THR A 232 8.13 5.72 32.83
CA THR A 232 8.43 4.28 32.77
C THR A 232 9.19 3.92 31.49
N ILE A 233 8.82 4.51 30.34
CA ILE A 233 9.56 4.36 29.08
C ILE A 233 10.96 4.98 29.20
N ASN A 234 11.07 6.20 29.75
CA ASN A 234 12.34 6.92 29.89
C ASN A 234 13.37 6.22 30.80
N ARG A 235 12.95 5.31 31.70
CA ARG A 235 13.88 4.56 32.56
C ARG A 235 14.95 3.78 31.78
N TYR A 236 14.64 3.39 30.55
CA TYR A 236 15.51 2.57 29.73
C TYR A 236 16.18 3.33 28.58
N ILE A 237 16.01 4.65 28.48
CA ILE A 237 16.55 5.46 27.40
C ILE A 237 17.64 6.39 27.93
N GLY A 238 18.77 6.51 27.23
CA GLY A 238 19.82 7.46 27.58
C GLY A 238 21.19 7.10 27.02
N GLU A 239 22.21 7.91 27.36
CA GLU A 239 23.58 7.82 26.80
C GLU A 239 24.26 6.45 26.95
N ASN A 240 23.94 5.69 28.00
CA ASN A 240 24.48 4.33 28.23
C ASN A 240 23.35 3.29 28.32
N SER A 241 22.24 3.55 27.63
CA SER A 241 21.04 2.72 27.63
C SER A 241 20.51 2.62 26.20
N LEU A 242 19.25 2.26 26.01
CA LEU A 242 18.63 2.17 24.68
C LEU A 242 18.51 3.56 24.04
N ASP A 243 18.59 3.60 22.71
CA ASP A 243 18.48 4.84 21.92
C ASP A 243 17.05 5.33 21.76
N GLY A 244 16.10 4.41 21.86
CA GLY A 244 14.68 4.71 21.75
C GLY A 244 13.80 3.52 22.10
N GLN A 245 12.49 3.74 22.07
CA GLN A 245 11.50 2.69 22.29
C GLN A 245 10.30 2.85 21.36
N ALA A 246 9.46 1.83 21.30
CA ALA A 246 8.11 1.98 20.74
C ALA A 246 7.31 3.03 21.53
N ASP A 247 6.73 4.01 20.83
CA ASP A 247 5.97 5.10 21.45
C ASP A 247 4.52 4.67 21.71
N PHE A 248 4.31 3.83 22.72
CA PHE A 248 2.97 3.31 23.07
C PHE A 248 2.00 4.41 23.52
N VAL A 249 2.50 5.46 24.18
CA VAL A 249 1.62 6.56 24.64
C VAL A 249 1.06 7.30 23.43
N LEU A 250 1.91 7.62 22.45
CA LEU A 250 1.46 8.22 21.19
C LEU A 250 0.57 7.27 20.40
N TYR A 251 0.90 5.98 20.32
CA TYR A 251 0.07 4.97 19.67
C TYR A 251 -1.36 4.98 20.22
N HIS A 252 -1.54 4.87 21.53
CA HIS A 252 -2.86 4.90 22.15
C HIS A 252 -3.53 6.27 22.03
N ALA A 253 -2.80 7.37 22.20
CA ALA A 253 -3.38 8.71 22.09
C ALA A 253 -3.84 9.02 20.65
N VAL A 254 -3.09 8.58 19.63
CA VAL A 254 -3.34 8.96 18.24
C VAL A 254 -4.02 7.84 17.45
N VAL A 255 -3.43 6.66 17.40
CA VAL A 255 -3.88 5.60 16.49
C VAL A 255 -5.23 5.04 16.93
N ASP A 256 -5.36 4.74 18.22
CA ASP A 256 -6.61 4.22 18.78
C ASP A 256 -7.73 5.27 18.72
N ASN A 257 -7.42 6.52 19.02
CA ASN A 257 -8.45 7.53 19.25
C ASN A 257 -8.74 8.42 18.02
N VAL A 258 -7.82 8.56 17.07
CA VAL A 258 -8.00 9.42 15.88
C VAL A 258 -8.23 8.58 14.63
N PHE A 259 -7.39 7.58 14.36
CA PHE A 259 -7.42 6.86 13.08
C PHE A 259 -8.37 5.65 13.07
N THR A 260 -8.61 5.02 14.22
CA THR A 260 -9.48 3.84 14.32
C THR A 260 -10.83 4.16 14.96
N GLN A 261 -10.90 4.47 16.25
CA GLN A 261 -12.18 4.72 16.95
C GLN A 261 -12.80 6.08 16.61
N GLU A 262 -12.00 7.02 16.09
CA GLU A 262 -12.40 8.41 15.80
C GLU A 262 -13.08 9.12 16.98
N ALA A 263 -12.75 8.70 18.20
CA ALA A 263 -13.17 9.36 19.44
C ALA A 263 -12.57 10.77 19.58
N ARG A 264 -11.56 11.10 18.75
CA ARG A 264 -10.83 12.36 18.72
C ARG A 264 -10.62 12.84 17.28
N ASN A 265 -10.25 14.12 17.16
CA ASN A 265 -10.11 14.81 15.88
C ASN A 265 -8.67 15.33 15.67
N TYR A 266 -8.41 16.06 14.59
CA TYR A 266 -7.05 16.49 14.27
C TYR A 266 -6.45 17.54 15.22
N HIS A 267 -7.24 18.22 16.06
CA HIS A 267 -6.67 18.98 17.19
C HIS A 267 -5.96 18.06 18.19
N HIS A 268 -6.50 16.86 18.40
CA HIS A 268 -5.91 15.88 19.29
C HIS A 268 -4.66 15.24 18.67
N LEU A 269 -4.72 14.93 17.37
CA LEU A 269 -3.57 14.44 16.59
C LEU A 269 -2.38 15.39 16.70
N ASP A 270 -2.60 16.66 16.39
CA ASP A 270 -1.58 17.72 16.48
C ASP A 270 -1.02 17.85 17.90
N TYR A 271 -1.91 17.94 18.89
CA TYR A 271 -1.51 18.08 20.29
C TYR A 271 -0.60 16.93 20.74
N TRP A 272 -0.98 15.67 20.54
CA TRP A 272 -0.17 14.54 21.01
C TRP A 272 1.08 14.31 20.18
N THR A 273 1.04 14.56 18.87
CA THR A 273 2.26 14.53 18.04
C THR A 273 3.29 15.53 18.54
N ASN A 274 2.86 16.74 18.89
CA ASN A 274 3.75 17.79 19.41
C ASN A 274 4.24 17.47 20.83
N ARG A 275 3.34 17.04 21.72
CA ARG A 275 3.66 16.88 23.15
C ARG A 275 4.41 15.60 23.48
N SER A 276 4.18 14.50 22.76
CA SER A 276 4.87 13.23 23.02
C SER A 276 6.38 13.39 22.88
N GLN A 277 6.83 14.07 21.84
CA GLN A 277 8.25 14.32 21.55
C GLN A 277 8.96 15.06 22.69
N ASP A 278 8.27 16.00 23.36
CA ASP A 278 8.81 16.77 24.48
C ASP A 278 8.98 15.94 25.78
N GLN A 279 8.39 14.74 25.85
CA GLN A 279 8.41 13.93 27.09
C GLN A 279 9.62 13.01 27.18
N TYR A 280 10.31 12.74 26.07
CA TYR A 280 11.39 11.76 26.03
C TYR A 280 12.76 12.37 26.36
N VAL A 281 13.70 11.52 26.78
CA VAL A 281 15.07 11.93 27.07
C VAL A 281 15.68 12.64 25.84
N PRO A 282 16.38 13.78 26.01
CA PRO A 282 16.97 14.49 24.87
C PRO A 282 17.90 13.60 24.06
N GLY A 283 17.70 13.57 22.74
CA GLY A 283 18.47 12.72 21.82
C GLY A 283 17.85 11.35 21.55
N ALA A 284 16.78 10.97 22.27
CA ALA A 284 16.07 9.73 22.00
C ALA A 284 15.48 9.71 20.58
N VAL A 285 15.67 8.60 19.88
CA VAL A 285 15.06 8.36 18.57
C VAL A 285 13.89 7.40 18.78
N MET A 286 12.71 7.95 19.05
CA MET A 286 11.51 7.15 19.32
C MET A 286 10.94 6.52 18.05
N VAL A 287 10.22 5.41 18.24
CA VAL A 287 9.60 4.64 17.17
C VAL A 287 8.09 4.81 17.24
N PRO A 288 7.51 5.78 16.51
CA PRO A 288 6.08 5.80 16.27
C PRO A 288 5.69 4.63 15.36
N TYR A 289 4.47 4.13 15.54
CA TYR A 289 3.92 3.04 14.74
C TYR A 289 2.40 3.14 14.73
N VAL A 290 1.78 2.52 13.73
CA VAL A 290 0.30 2.44 13.60
C VAL A 290 -0.20 1.00 13.60
N GLY A 291 0.69 0.05 13.33
CA GLY A 291 0.45 -1.39 13.33
C GLY A 291 1.69 -2.13 13.81
N SER A 292 1.50 -3.34 14.33
CA SER A 292 2.56 -4.26 14.72
C SER A 292 1.99 -5.68 14.82
N HIS A 293 2.86 -6.65 15.10
CA HIS A 293 2.45 -8.03 15.29
C HIS A 293 1.64 -8.29 16.58
N ASP A 294 1.52 -7.32 17.50
CA ASP A 294 0.81 -7.48 18.78
C ASP A 294 -0.58 -6.82 18.80
N VAL A 295 -0.97 -6.18 17.70
CA VAL A 295 -2.24 -5.45 17.59
C VAL A 295 -2.95 -5.87 16.31
N PRO A 296 -4.29 -5.86 16.30
CA PRO A 296 -5.00 -6.13 15.06
C PRO A 296 -4.63 -5.17 13.94
N ARG A 297 -4.75 -5.62 12.70
CA ARG A 297 -4.35 -4.86 11.52
C ARG A 297 -5.08 -3.52 11.48
N LEU A 298 -4.35 -2.46 11.12
CA LEU A 298 -4.91 -1.12 11.07
C LEU A 298 -6.12 -1.03 10.14
N ALA A 299 -6.08 -1.73 9.01
CA ALA A 299 -7.19 -1.78 8.06
C ALA A 299 -8.46 -2.34 8.70
N SER A 300 -8.38 -3.48 9.39
CA SER A 300 -9.52 -4.08 10.10
C SER A 300 -10.03 -3.18 11.23
N ARG A 301 -9.14 -2.52 11.96
CA ARG A 301 -9.53 -1.57 13.03
C ARG A 301 -10.14 -0.28 12.51
N SER A 302 -9.87 0.07 11.25
CA SER A 302 -10.41 1.25 10.58
C SER A 302 -11.70 0.96 9.80
N ASP A 303 -12.05 -0.32 9.63
CA ASP A 303 -13.30 -0.76 9.02
C ASP A 303 -14.45 -0.72 10.03
N ARG A 304 -15.43 0.13 9.75
CA ARG A 304 -16.62 0.34 10.59
C ARG A 304 -17.69 -0.74 10.42
N GLY A 305 -17.57 -1.57 9.38
CA GLY A 305 -18.66 -2.42 8.90
C GLY A 305 -18.84 -3.75 9.64
N THR A 306 -17.82 -4.20 10.36
CA THR A 306 -17.72 -5.62 10.75
C THR A 306 -17.69 -5.86 12.26
N GLY A 307 -17.03 -4.98 13.03
CA GLY A 307 -16.94 -5.11 14.50
C GLY A 307 -16.17 -6.35 14.96
N ASP A 308 -15.41 -6.97 14.07
CA ASP A 308 -14.67 -8.22 14.25
C ASP A 308 -13.16 -8.00 14.39
N ALA A 309 -12.69 -6.74 14.37
CA ALA A 309 -11.27 -6.39 14.38
C ALA A 309 -10.48 -6.97 15.57
N TYR A 310 -11.12 -7.46 16.63
CA TYR A 310 -10.46 -8.08 17.78
C TYR A 310 -10.70 -9.59 17.87
N ASN A 311 -11.36 -10.19 16.88
CA ASN A 311 -11.54 -11.63 16.81
C ASN A 311 -10.19 -12.29 16.48
N GLN A 312 -9.92 -13.38 17.17
CA GLN A 312 -8.67 -14.13 17.16
C GLN A 312 -8.79 -15.43 16.36
N TRP A 313 -9.96 -16.08 16.42
CA TRP A 313 -10.17 -17.43 15.91
C TRP A 313 -11.29 -17.50 14.87
N GLN A 314 -11.20 -18.49 13.98
CA GLN A 314 -12.13 -18.65 12.86
C GLN A 314 -13.60 -18.71 13.29
N GLU A 315 -13.90 -19.40 14.39
CA GLU A 315 -15.26 -19.55 14.92
C GLU A 315 -15.83 -18.27 15.53
N GLN A 316 -15.00 -17.27 15.80
CA GLN A 316 -15.43 -15.94 16.24
C GLN A 316 -15.88 -15.07 15.05
N GLY A 317 -15.52 -15.46 13.82
CA GLY A 317 -15.74 -14.69 12.60
C GLY A 317 -14.64 -13.66 12.41
N LEU A 318 -13.53 -14.06 11.80
CA LEU A 318 -12.36 -13.21 11.58
C LEU A 318 -12.64 -12.06 10.61
N PRO A 319 -11.92 -10.91 10.73
CA PRO A 319 -11.99 -9.83 9.76
C PRO A 319 -11.78 -10.30 8.33
N GLY A 320 -12.63 -9.79 7.44
CA GLY A 320 -12.47 -9.94 5.99
C GLY A 320 -11.75 -8.74 5.37
N GLN A 321 -11.49 -8.84 4.07
CA GLN A 321 -10.98 -7.74 3.25
C GLN A 321 -11.94 -6.54 3.30
N PRO A 322 -11.46 -5.33 3.67
CA PRO A 322 -12.29 -4.14 3.71
C PRO A 322 -12.92 -3.82 2.35
N GLY A 323 -14.23 -3.59 2.35
CA GLY A 323 -15.03 -3.42 1.13
C GLY A 323 -15.21 -1.97 0.65
N THR A 324 -14.71 -0.97 1.38
CA THR A 324 -14.98 0.46 1.12
C THR A 324 -13.69 1.28 1.02
N ASP A 325 -13.74 2.36 0.22
CA ASP A 325 -12.62 3.30 0.06
C ASP A 325 -12.28 4.02 1.38
N GLU A 326 -13.27 4.19 2.26
CA GLU A 326 -13.14 4.90 3.54
C GLU A 326 -12.06 4.27 4.43
N THR A 327 -11.96 2.94 4.46
CA THR A 327 -10.94 2.24 5.23
C THR A 327 -9.53 2.54 4.70
N TYR A 328 -9.31 2.42 3.39
CA TYR A 328 -8.00 2.68 2.77
C TYR A 328 -7.62 4.16 2.86
N GLN A 329 -8.58 5.08 2.75
CA GLN A 329 -8.36 6.50 2.99
C GLN A 329 -7.89 6.76 4.43
N ARG A 330 -8.47 6.11 5.44
CA ARG A 330 -7.98 6.22 6.83
C ARG A 330 -6.58 5.65 7.02
N VAL A 331 -6.30 4.50 6.42
CA VAL A 331 -4.96 3.90 6.45
C VAL A 331 -3.94 4.84 5.81
N LEU A 332 -4.27 5.46 4.67
CA LEU A 332 -3.44 6.47 4.03
C LEU A 332 -3.23 7.71 4.93
N GLN A 333 -4.26 8.20 5.64
CA GLN A 333 -4.08 9.30 6.59
C GLN A 333 -3.12 8.93 7.73
N ALA A 334 -3.23 7.71 8.26
CA ALA A 334 -2.37 7.22 9.34
C ALA A 334 -0.91 7.06 8.88
N TYR A 335 -0.68 6.48 7.71
CA TYR A 335 0.66 6.33 7.13
C TYR A 335 1.23 7.67 6.61
N GLY A 336 0.38 8.54 6.09
CA GLY A 336 0.72 9.93 5.76
C GLY A 336 1.28 10.68 6.97
N TRP A 337 0.62 10.56 8.13
CA TRP A 337 1.13 11.07 9.41
C TRP A 337 2.42 10.36 9.83
N LEU A 338 2.42 9.03 9.89
CA LEU A 338 3.53 8.24 10.40
C LEU A 338 4.83 8.48 9.63
N LEU A 339 4.77 8.49 8.29
CA LEU A 339 5.95 8.62 7.43
C LEU A 339 6.47 10.07 7.36
N THR A 340 5.72 11.04 7.87
CA THR A 340 6.13 12.45 7.83
C THR A 340 6.28 13.09 9.22
N THR A 341 6.08 12.34 10.29
CA THR A 341 6.32 12.79 11.68
C THR A 341 7.78 12.50 12.13
N PRO A 342 8.29 13.15 13.21
CA PRO A 342 9.61 12.85 13.76
C PRO A 342 9.75 11.41 14.30
N GLY A 343 10.98 10.90 14.27
CA GLY A 343 11.34 9.60 14.82
C GLY A 343 11.74 8.56 13.77
N ALA A 344 11.73 7.29 14.18
CA ALA A 344 12.02 6.13 13.37
C ALA A 344 10.71 5.35 13.11
N PRO A 345 9.89 5.74 12.12
CA PRO A 345 8.57 5.15 11.94
C PRO A 345 8.67 3.67 11.55
N LEU A 346 7.72 2.90 12.10
CA LEU A 346 7.60 1.46 11.93
C LEU A 346 6.48 1.12 10.94
N LEU A 347 6.81 0.45 9.85
CA LEU A 347 5.86 -0.13 8.91
C LEU A 347 5.81 -1.66 9.12
N TYR A 348 4.64 -2.18 9.47
CA TYR A 348 4.43 -3.61 9.67
C TYR A 348 4.11 -4.29 8.33
N TYR A 349 4.79 -5.40 8.02
CA TYR A 349 4.68 -6.03 6.69
C TYR A 349 3.22 -6.31 6.33
N GLY A 350 2.79 -5.94 5.13
CA GLY A 350 1.42 -6.06 4.67
C GLY A 350 0.58 -4.81 4.88
N ASP A 351 0.92 -3.94 5.83
CA ASP A 351 0.15 -2.71 6.04
C ASP A 351 0.31 -1.72 4.87
N GLU A 352 1.39 -1.84 4.08
CA GLU A 352 1.61 -1.01 2.89
C GLU A 352 0.54 -1.19 1.82
N TYR A 353 -0.08 -2.36 1.72
CA TYR A 353 -1.25 -2.58 0.85
C TYR A 353 -2.55 -2.67 1.65
N GLY A 354 -2.51 -2.43 2.97
CA GLY A 354 -3.68 -2.45 3.84
C GLY A 354 -4.16 -3.85 4.19
N GLU A 355 -3.23 -4.77 4.49
CA GLU A 355 -3.56 -6.12 4.97
C GLU A 355 -4.57 -6.07 6.12
N TYR A 356 -5.52 -7.01 6.09
CA TYR A 356 -6.56 -7.15 7.10
C TYR A 356 -6.26 -8.33 8.02
N GLY A 357 -6.77 -8.29 9.24
CA GLY A 357 -6.52 -9.31 10.26
C GLY A 357 -6.92 -8.85 11.65
N GLY A 358 -7.47 -9.77 12.42
CA GLY A 358 -7.92 -9.58 13.79
C GLY A 358 -6.80 -9.64 14.81
N ALA A 359 -7.07 -10.06 16.04
CA ALA A 359 -6.05 -10.20 17.07
C ALA A 359 -5.10 -11.39 16.78
N ASP A 360 -3.88 -11.36 17.34
CA ASP A 360 -2.93 -12.48 17.25
C ASP A 360 -3.62 -13.81 17.55
N PRO A 361 -3.57 -14.81 16.64
CA PRO A 361 -2.60 -14.91 15.54
C PRO A 361 -3.08 -14.38 14.18
N ASP A 362 -4.31 -13.90 14.06
CA ASP A 362 -4.89 -13.51 12.78
C ASP A 362 -4.25 -12.25 12.17
N ASN A 363 -3.59 -11.39 12.94
CA ASN A 363 -2.81 -10.27 12.41
C ASN A 363 -1.50 -10.70 11.71
N ARG A 364 -1.18 -12.00 11.66
CA ARG A 364 0.06 -12.56 11.09
C ARG A 364 -0.15 -13.40 9.85
N HIS A 365 -1.07 -12.97 8.99
CA HIS A 365 -1.25 -13.61 7.69
C HIS A 365 0.07 -13.69 6.93
N MET A 366 0.22 -14.72 6.10
CA MET A 366 1.29 -14.74 5.12
C MET A 366 1.15 -13.54 4.19
N TYR A 367 2.29 -12.96 3.85
CA TYR A 367 2.37 -11.88 2.88
C TYR A 367 1.61 -12.25 1.59
N ARG A 368 0.77 -11.33 1.09
CA ARG A 368 0.06 -11.48 -0.18
C ARG A 368 0.83 -10.78 -1.29
N ASP A 369 1.17 -11.51 -2.35
CA ASP A 369 1.74 -10.89 -3.56
C ASP A 369 0.71 -10.03 -4.30
N SER A 370 1.22 -9.07 -5.07
CA SER A 370 0.43 -8.05 -5.79
C SER A 370 -0.62 -8.61 -6.74
N ASP A 371 -0.43 -9.84 -7.23
CA ASP A 371 -1.42 -10.56 -8.04
C ASP A 371 -2.73 -10.85 -7.28
N ASN A 372 -2.70 -10.77 -5.94
CA ASN A 372 -3.85 -10.99 -5.06
C ASN A 372 -4.40 -9.69 -4.47
N TRP A 373 -3.90 -8.53 -4.91
CA TRP A 373 -4.36 -7.24 -4.46
C TRP A 373 -5.52 -6.75 -5.33
N ASN A 374 -6.51 -6.12 -4.70
CA ASN A 374 -7.53 -5.36 -5.41
C ASN A 374 -7.02 -3.94 -5.73
N ASP A 375 -7.76 -3.19 -6.55
CA ASP A 375 -7.38 -1.83 -6.98
C ASP A 375 -7.09 -0.86 -5.81
N ARG A 376 -7.76 -1.01 -4.66
CA ARG A 376 -7.53 -0.16 -3.47
C ARG A 376 -6.25 -0.52 -2.74
N GLU A 377 -5.96 -1.81 -2.64
CA GLU A 377 -4.73 -2.31 -2.02
C GLU A 377 -3.51 -1.89 -2.86
N SER A 378 -3.61 -2.01 -4.19
CA SER A 378 -2.58 -1.53 -5.11
C SER A 378 -2.40 -0.01 -5.04
N ALA A 379 -3.48 0.78 -5.04
CA ALA A 379 -3.39 2.24 -4.91
C ALA A 379 -2.78 2.66 -3.55
N LEU A 380 -3.16 2.00 -2.45
CA LEU A 380 -2.59 2.27 -1.14
C LEU A 380 -1.09 1.95 -1.10
N TYR A 381 -0.68 0.85 -1.72
CA TYR A 381 0.73 0.48 -1.86
C TYR A 381 1.53 1.53 -2.63
N GLU A 382 0.99 2.03 -3.74
CA GLU A 382 1.61 3.10 -4.53
C GLU A 382 1.80 4.38 -3.70
N ASP A 383 0.76 4.79 -2.97
CA ASP A 383 0.80 5.98 -2.13
C ASP A 383 1.81 5.85 -0.96
N ILE A 384 1.78 4.72 -0.25
CA ILE A 384 2.70 4.45 0.88
C ILE A 384 4.14 4.35 0.37
N SER A 385 4.36 3.70 -0.77
CA SER A 385 5.69 3.64 -1.40
C SER A 385 6.20 5.02 -1.77
N ALA A 386 5.36 5.87 -2.37
CA ALA A 386 5.74 7.24 -2.74
C ALA A 386 6.05 8.10 -1.50
N LEU A 387 5.27 8.00 -0.43
CA LEU A 387 5.55 8.68 0.85
C LEU A 387 6.85 8.18 1.49
N GLY A 388 7.10 6.87 1.44
CA GLY A 388 8.33 6.26 1.92
C GLY A 388 9.56 6.74 1.15
N GLN A 389 9.50 6.77 -0.18
CA GLN A 389 10.54 7.38 -1.04
C GLN A 389 10.76 8.86 -0.72
N LEU A 390 9.67 9.61 -0.53
CA LEU A 390 9.77 11.03 -0.22
C LEU A 390 10.48 11.25 1.12
N ARG A 391 10.16 10.44 2.14
CA ARG A 391 10.87 10.45 3.42
C ARG A 391 12.34 10.09 3.23
N ALA A 392 12.64 9.01 2.51
CA ALA A 392 14.02 8.56 2.28
C ALA A 392 14.89 9.67 1.65
N ASN A 393 14.31 10.48 0.77
CA ASN A 393 14.99 11.55 0.04
C ASN A 393 14.92 12.94 0.70
N SER A 394 14.12 13.11 1.77
CA SER A 394 13.95 14.41 2.44
C SER A 394 14.70 14.48 3.77
N ILE A 395 15.64 15.42 3.90
CA ILE A 395 16.31 15.68 5.19
C ILE A 395 15.35 16.29 6.22
N ALA A 396 14.37 17.07 5.76
CA ALA A 396 13.32 17.63 6.60
C ALA A 396 12.41 16.55 7.21
N LEU A 397 11.96 15.57 6.43
CA LEU A 397 11.10 14.50 6.97
C LEU A 397 11.89 13.56 7.90
N LYS A 398 13.19 13.35 7.65
CA LYS A 398 14.03 12.47 8.48
C LYS A 398 14.51 13.12 9.79
N GLN A 399 14.83 14.41 9.77
CA GLN A 399 15.55 15.08 10.88
C GLN A 399 14.99 16.47 11.21
N GLY A 400 13.89 16.89 10.59
CA GLY A 400 13.28 18.18 10.82
C GLY A 400 12.54 18.26 12.15
N THR A 401 12.32 19.49 12.59
CA THR A 401 11.49 19.79 13.76
C THR A 401 10.03 19.98 13.34
N TYR A 402 9.12 19.32 14.04
CA TYR A 402 7.68 19.45 13.85
C TYR A 402 7.16 20.80 14.35
N SER A 403 6.29 21.46 13.59
CA SER A 403 5.55 22.63 14.07
C SER A 403 4.17 22.74 13.43
N THR A 404 3.17 23.12 14.21
CA THR A 404 1.79 23.29 13.73
C THR A 404 1.67 24.56 12.88
N ARG A 405 1.22 24.42 11.64
CA ARG A 405 0.89 25.54 10.75
C ARG A 405 -0.59 25.91 10.84
N TYR A 406 -1.46 24.91 10.78
CA TYR A 406 -2.90 25.07 10.89
C TYR A 406 -3.55 23.79 11.43
N VAL A 407 -4.56 23.92 12.28
CA VAL A 407 -5.32 22.77 12.74
C VAL A 407 -6.79 23.12 12.93
N SER A 408 -7.63 22.20 12.48
CA SER A 408 -9.07 22.17 12.66
C SER A 408 -9.51 20.73 12.95
N PRO A 409 -10.80 20.42 13.17
CA PRO A 409 -11.23 19.05 13.41
C PRO A 409 -10.81 18.03 12.33
N ASP A 410 -10.83 18.43 11.05
CA ASP A 410 -10.65 17.48 9.94
C ASP A 410 -9.53 17.88 8.95
N LEU A 411 -8.85 19.01 9.21
CA LEU A 411 -7.69 19.47 8.44
C LEU A 411 -6.55 19.81 9.40
N LEU A 412 -5.41 19.15 9.21
CA LEU A 412 -4.15 19.42 9.89
C LEU A 412 -3.09 19.78 8.86
N ILE A 413 -2.41 20.90 9.08
CA ILE A 413 -1.23 21.32 8.33
C ILE A 413 -0.09 21.54 9.31
N TYR A 414 1.03 20.87 9.10
CA TYR A 414 2.22 21.02 9.93
C TYR A 414 3.48 21.08 9.08
N ASP A 415 4.49 21.74 9.59
CA ASP A 415 5.78 21.88 8.93
C ASP A 415 6.81 20.99 9.62
N MET A 416 7.60 20.31 8.82
CA MET A 416 8.84 19.64 9.18
C MET A 416 10.00 20.49 8.68
N SER A 417 10.66 21.21 9.58
CA SER A 417 11.68 22.19 9.22
C SER A 417 13.09 21.71 9.56
N HIS A 418 13.97 21.73 8.57
CA HIS A 418 15.41 21.54 8.71
C HIS A 418 16.16 22.75 8.11
N SER A 419 17.42 22.94 8.47
CA SER A 419 18.22 24.08 7.98
C SER A 419 18.42 24.11 6.46
N GLU A 420 18.27 22.96 5.79
CA GLU A 420 18.47 22.78 4.35
C GLU A 420 17.17 22.60 3.56
N GLN A 421 16.07 22.25 4.22
CA GLN A 421 14.81 21.89 3.57
C GLN A 421 13.64 22.13 4.52
N ASN A 422 12.50 22.55 3.98
CA ASN A 422 11.27 22.73 4.74
C ASN A 422 10.11 22.05 4.01
N MET A 423 9.39 21.17 4.70
CA MET A 423 8.28 20.39 4.12
C MET A 423 7.01 20.70 4.90
N SER A 424 5.93 21.05 4.23
CA SER A 424 4.60 21.20 4.82
C SER A 424 3.73 20.01 4.46
N ILE A 425 3.11 19.40 5.46
CA ILE A 425 2.27 18.22 5.32
C ILE A 425 0.84 18.65 5.56
N ILE A 426 -0.07 18.24 4.68
CA ILE A 426 -1.52 18.46 4.80
C ILE A 426 -2.19 17.09 4.95
N LEU A 427 -2.91 16.91 6.05
CA LEU A 427 -3.82 15.78 6.28
C LEU A 427 -5.25 16.33 6.26
N ASN A 428 -6.06 15.92 5.28
CA ASN A 428 -7.46 16.28 5.18
C ASN A 428 -8.33 15.03 5.20
N ARG A 429 -8.99 14.73 6.33
CA ARG A 429 -10.01 13.66 6.42
C ARG A 429 -11.45 14.16 6.18
N GLY A 430 -11.57 15.44 5.84
CA GLY A 430 -12.85 16.11 5.61
C GLY A 430 -13.16 16.28 4.13
N PRO A 431 -14.20 17.06 3.79
CA PRO A 431 -14.49 17.44 2.42
C PRO A 431 -13.36 18.29 1.82
N ALA A 432 -13.39 18.45 0.49
CA ALA A 432 -12.47 19.34 -0.21
C ALA A 432 -12.59 20.76 0.34
N THR A 433 -11.45 21.43 0.48
CA THR A 433 -11.36 22.74 1.14
C THR A 433 -10.24 23.59 0.52
N THR A 434 -10.08 24.82 0.99
CA THR A 434 -9.02 25.72 0.55
C THR A 434 -8.23 26.24 1.75
N TYR A 435 -6.93 26.46 1.56
CA TYR A 435 -6.06 27.08 2.55
C TYR A 435 -5.19 28.16 1.89
N ASP A 436 -5.21 29.36 2.46
CA ASP A 436 -4.39 30.47 2.00
C ASP A 436 -3.13 30.54 2.87
N GLY A 437 -2.02 29.98 2.36
CA GLY A 437 -0.75 29.97 3.10
C GLY A 437 0.41 29.28 2.40
N PHE A 438 0.30 29.03 1.10
CA PHE A 438 1.37 28.52 0.23
C PHE A 438 1.59 29.49 -0.92
N ASP A 439 2.84 29.65 -1.31
CA ASP A 439 3.24 30.54 -2.40
C ASP A 439 3.33 29.78 -3.72
N THR A 440 3.20 30.46 -4.85
CA THR A 440 3.30 29.82 -6.19
C THR A 440 4.69 29.22 -6.49
N GLY A 441 5.68 29.48 -5.64
CA GLY A 441 7.01 28.87 -5.71
C GLY A 441 7.15 27.57 -4.92
N ASP A 442 6.16 27.24 -4.08
CA ASP A 442 6.14 25.98 -3.34
C ASP A 442 5.80 24.82 -4.28
N ILE A 443 6.37 23.64 -4.02
CA ILE A 443 6.26 22.49 -4.91
C ILE A 443 5.50 21.37 -4.21
N VAL A 444 4.39 20.94 -4.78
CA VAL A 444 3.68 19.73 -4.34
C VAL A 444 4.53 18.52 -4.72
N ARG A 445 5.04 17.80 -3.72
CA ARG A 445 5.88 16.61 -3.87
C ARG A 445 5.07 15.32 -3.80
N PHE A 446 3.90 15.37 -3.17
CA PHE A 446 2.98 14.24 -3.05
C PHE A 446 1.54 14.75 -2.91
N GLY A 447 0.58 14.05 -3.51
CA GLY A 447 -0.85 14.37 -3.50
C GLY A 447 -1.29 15.36 -4.57
N ASP A 448 -2.62 15.55 -4.68
CA ASP A 448 -3.25 16.29 -5.78
C ASP A 448 -3.63 17.75 -5.43
N THR A 449 -2.99 18.32 -4.42
CA THR A 449 -3.23 19.72 -4.04
C THR A 449 -2.82 20.65 -5.18
N PHE A 450 -3.69 21.63 -5.50
CA PHE A 450 -3.41 22.63 -6.54
C PHE A 450 -3.12 24.00 -5.92
N ILE A 451 -1.92 24.52 -6.15
CA ILE A 451 -1.49 25.84 -5.67
C ILE A 451 -1.68 26.87 -6.80
N SER A 452 -2.47 27.91 -6.54
CA SER A 452 -2.63 29.05 -7.45
C SER A 452 -2.09 30.34 -6.81
N SER A 453 -2.06 31.43 -7.58
CA SER A 453 -1.62 32.75 -7.06
C SER A 453 -2.48 33.33 -5.95
N THR A 454 -3.67 32.78 -5.71
CA THR A 454 -4.64 33.33 -4.75
C THR A 454 -5.15 32.32 -3.73
N THR A 455 -5.14 31.03 -4.04
CA THR A 455 -5.75 29.97 -3.22
C THR A 455 -5.06 28.62 -3.43
N THR A 456 -4.91 27.83 -2.38
CA THR A 456 -4.50 26.41 -2.49
C THR A 456 -5.72 25.52 -2.30
N SER A 457 -6.02 24.67 -3.28
CA SER A 457 -7.14 23.72 -3.25
C SER A 457 -6.68 22.37 -2.70
N ILE A 458 -7.29 21.94 -1.60
CA ILE A 458 -6.97 20.70 -0.89
C ILE A 458 -8.10 19.69 -1.13
N PRO A 459 -7.85 18.54 -1.79
CA PRO A 459 -8.87 17.53 -2.05
C PRO A 459 -9.44 16.90 -0.76
N ALA A 460 -10.63 16.32 -0.85
CA ALA A 460 -11.22 15.56 0.25
C ALA A 460 -10.41 14.29 0.55
N ASN A 461 -10.39 13.83 1.80
CA ASN A 461 -9.76 12.56 2.21
C ASN A 461 -8.32 12.37 1.68
N SER A 462 -7.54 13.46 1.62
CA SER A 462 -6.24 13.51 0.95
C SER A 462 -5.08 13.69 1.93
N VAL A 463 -3.91 13.19 1.52
CA VAL A 463 -2.61 13.50 2.11
C VAL A 463 -1.83 14.28 1.07
N THR A 464 -1.15 15.35 1.46
CA THR A 464 -0.29 16.13 0.56
C THR A 464 0.99 16.51 1.28
N VAL A 465 2.11 16.48 0.55
CA VAL A 465 3.38 17.01 1.03
C VAL A 465 3.88 18.07 0.06
N ILE A 466 4.18 19.25 0.59
CA ILE A 466 4.62 20.44 -0.16
C ILE A 466 6.01 20.82 0.32
N GLU A 467 6.97 20.95 -0.59
CA GLU A 467 8.27 21.54 -0.28
C GLU A 467 8.18 23.06 -0.38
N LEU A 468 8.51 23.74 0.72
CA LEU A 468 8.46 25.18 0.84
C LEU A 468 9.77 25.82 0.40
N ASP A 469 9.68 26.98 -0.25
CA ASP A 469 10.84 27.75 -0.71
C ASP A 469 11.83 26.92 -1.56
N ALA A 470 11.32 25.91 -2.27
CA ALA A 470 12.14 24.95 -3.00
C ALA A 470 13.03 25.68 -4.00
N VAL A 471 14.35 25.61 -3.79
CA VAL A 471 15.30 26.05 -4.81
C VAL A 471 15.19 25.04 -5.94
N ILE A 472 14.57 25.43 -7.06
CA ILE A 472 14.56 24.64 -8.29
C ILE A 472 16.01 24.55 -8.78
N GLN A 473 16.77 23.61 -8.23
CA GLN A 473 17.99 23.10 -8.85
C GLN A 473 17.48 22.21 -9.99
N PRO A 474 17.60 22.63 -11.27
CA PRO A 474 17.30 21.71 -12.36
C PRO A 474 18.16 20.47 -12.14
N PRO A 475 17.58 19.26 -12.16
CA PRO A 475 18.33 18.04 -11.89
C PRO A 475 19.55 17.95 -12.84
N PRO A 476 20.64 17.30 -12.41
CA PRO A 476 21.73 16.95 -13.32
C PRO A 476 21.12 16.19 -14.51
N ARG A 477 21.37 16.66 -15.75
CA ARG A 477 20.92 15.94 -16.94
C ARG A 477 21.67 14.62 -17.02
N ASP A 478 20.97 13.51 -16.80
CA ASP A 478 21.42 12.20 -17.27
C ASP A 478 21.36 12.12 -18.80
N GLN A 479 22.20 11.24 -19.36
CA GLN A 479 22.51 11.18 -20.80
C GLN A 479 21.42 10.54 -21.69
N ASP A 480 20.27 10.12 -21.14
CA ASP A 480 19.24 9.37 -21.88
C ASP A 480 18.10 10.24 -22.44
N SER A 481 18.34 11.55 -22.52
CA SER A 481 17.33 12.56 -22.80
C SER A 481 16.82 12.63 -24.27
N HIS A 482 16.79 11.54 -25.04
CA HIS A 482 16.40 11.58 -26.47
C HIS A 482 15.53 10.41 -26.99
N CYS A 483 14.90 9.61 -26.11
CA CYS A 483 14.23 8.37 -26.53
C CYS A 483 13.02 8.54 -27.48
N LEU A 484 12.18 9.56 -27.31
CA LEU A 484 10.98 9.78 -28.13
C LEU A 484 11.18 10.95 -29.10
N ILE A 485 11.10 10.68 -30.40
CA ILE A 485 11.31 11.67 -31.47
C ILE A 485 10.04 11.82 -32.30
N VAL A 486 9.67 13.08 -32.60
CA VAL A 486 8.64 13.44 -33.59
C VAL A 486 9.34 13.66 -34.93
N ASN A 487 9.07 12.80 -35.91
CA ASN A 487 9.84 12.80 -37.16
C ASN A 487 9.12 13.50 -38.31
N ASN A 488 7.95 12.99 -38.70
CA ASN A 488 7.27 13.40 -39.93
C ASN A 488 5.92 14.03 -39.67
N PHE A 489 5.60 15.03 -40.50
CA PHE A 489 4.28 15.61 -40.63
C PHE A 489 3.78 15.36 -42.05
N THR A 490 2.58 14.81 -42.17
CA THR A 490 1.86 14.73 -43.44
C THR A 490 0.47 15.33 -43.28
N MET A 491 0.02 16.09 -44.28
CA MET A 491 -1.33 16.64 -44.32
C MET A 491 -1.93 16.31 -45.68
N ASN A 492 -3.11 15.71 -45.69
CA ASN A 492 -3.81 15.37 -46.94
C ASN A 492 -4.72 16.51 -47.42
N THR A 493 -5.38 16.29 -48.57
CA THR A 493 -6.31 17.25 -49.19
C THR A 493 -7.61 17.48 -48.40
N THR A 494 -7.90 16.63 -47.42
CA THR A 494 -9.07 16.72 -46.52
C THR A 494 -8.66 17.22 -45.12
N TYR A 495 -7.46 17.78 -44.99
CA TYR A 495 -6.87 18.27 -43.73
C TYR A 495 -6.75 17.23 -42.61
N PHE A 496 -6.64 15.94 -42.94
CA PHE A 496 -6.12 14.97 -41.98
C PHE A 496 -4.61 15.14 -41.87
N ILE A 497 -4.16 15.42 -40.66
CA ILE A 497 -2.75 15.47 -40.32
C ILE A 497 -2.36 14.13 -39.72
N THR A 498 -1.21 13.60 -40.12
CA THR A 498 -0.60 12.43 -39.46
C THR A 498 0.81 12.77 -38.98
N LEU A 499 1.11 12.40 -37.74
CA LEU A 499 2.43 12.50 -37.11
C LEU A 499 3.00 11.12 -36.80
N ASP A 500 4.30 10.97 -37.03
CA ASP A 500 5.04 9.77 -36.65
C ASP A 500 5.80 10.00 -35.32
N LEU A 501 5.47 9.21 -34.30
CA LEU A 501 6.21 9.08 -33.05
C LEU A 501 7.14 7.87 -33.13
N THR A 502 8.43 8.06 -32.91
CA THR A 502 9.40 6.95 -32.95
C THR A 502 10.07 6.79 -31.59
N ASN A 503 9.99 5.57 -31.04
CA ASN A 503 10.82 5.16 -29.93
C ASN A 503 12.19 4.73 -30.46
N THR A 504 13.23 5.48 -30.13
CA THR A 504 14.62 5.24 -30.55
C THR A 504 15.45 4.52 -29.48
N CYS A 505 14.85 4.21 -28.35
CA CYS A 505 15.48 3.46 -27.27
C CYS A 505 15.27 1.95 -27.44
N ASP A 506 16.10 1.18 -26.74
CA ASP A 506 16.09 -0.28 -26.72
C ASP A 506 15.08 -0.86 -25.72
N LYS A 507 14.30 0.02 -25.06
CA LYS A 507 13.28 -0.31 -24.07
C LYS A 507 11.89 0.21 -24.48
N ASP A 508 10.85 -0.36 -23.88
CA ASP A 508 9.47 0.09 -24.04
C ASP A 508 9.28 1.49 -23.43
N LEU A 509 8.49 2.34 -24.10
CA LEU A 509 8.05 3.62 -23.55
C LEU A 509 6.61 3.52 -23.09
N HIS A 510 6.39 3.74 -21.79
CA HIS A 510 5.07 3.71 -21.17
C HIS A 510 4.50 5.12 -21.06
N TYR A 511 3.21 5.28 -21.36
CA TYR A 511 2.53 6.57 -21.28
C TYR A 511 3.18 7.71 -22.08
N PRO A 512 3.57 7.51 -23.36
CA PRO A 512 3.97 8.62 -24.23
C PRO A 512 2.73 9.41 -24.67
N GLY A 513 2.90 10.73 -24.84
CA GLY A 513 1.82 11.62 -25.30
C GLY A 513 2.32 12.83 -26.11
N VAL A 514 1.39 13.44 -26.84
CA VAL A 514 1.66 14.63 -27.67
C VAL A 514 0.74 15.77 -27.27
N ASN A 515 1.34 16.93 -26.99
CA ASN A 515 0.63 18.19 -26.87
C ASN A 515 0.63 18.92 -28.20
N SER A 516 -0.53 19.38 -28.65
CA SER A 516 -0.69 20.16 -29.89
C SER A 516 -1.27 21.54 -29.61
N SER A 517 -0.84 22.54 -30.38
CA SER A 517 -1.43 23.89 -30.37
C SER A 517 -1.39 24.50 -31.77
N VAL A 518 -2.28 25.47 -32.01
CA VAL A 518 -2.37 26.24 -33.25
C VAL A 518 -2.35 27.73 -32.94
N ASP A 519 -1.71 28.52 -33.79
CA ASP A 519 -1.57 29.98 -33.63
C ASP A 519 -2.79 30.78 -34.14
N ASN A 520 -3.91 30.11 -34.45
CA ASN A 520 -5.10 30.70 -35.04
C ASN A 520 -6.39 30.07 -34.48
N ASP A 521 -7.15 30.86 -33.74
CA ASP A 521 -8.39 30.45 -33.05
C ASP A 521 -9.53 30.02 -33.98
N LEU A 522 -9.39 30.18 -35.30
CA LEU A 522 -10.38 29.76 -36.30
C LEU A 522 -10.06 28.39 -36.93
N VAL A 523 -9.00 27.74 -36.46
CA VAL A 523 -8.64 26.36 -36.81
C VAL A 523 -8.97 25.47 -35.61
N GLU A 524 -9.91 24.56 -35.80
CA GLU A 524 -10.40 23.62 -34.78
C GLU A 524 -10.02 22.17 -35.18
N GLY A 525 -10.20 21.22 -34.25
CA GLY A 525 -9.85 19.80 -34.49
C GLY A 525 -8.55 19.35 -33.80
N PHE A 526 -7.91 20.25 -33.07
CA PHE A 526 -6.92 19.90 -32.04
C PHE A 526 -7.68 19.68 -30.72
N PRO A 527 -7.64 18.49 -30.10
CA PRO A 527 -8.08 18.37 -28.73
C PRO A 527 -7.10 19.17 -27.85
N ASP A 528 -7.60 20.08 -27.01
CA ASP A 528 -6.82 20.73 -25.94
C ASP A 528 -6.39 19.74 -24.83
N TYR A 529 -6.35 18.43 -25.13
CA TYR A 529 -5.99 17.35 -24.22
C TYR A 529 -5.00 16.39 -24.87
N THR A 530 -4.06 15.94 -24.03
CA THR A 530 -3.13 14.84 -24.27
C THR A 530 -3.82 13.55 -24.71
N GLU A 531 -3.44 13.04 -25.88
CA GLU A 531 -3.61 11.63 -26.19
C GLU A 531 -2.43 10.85 -25.60
N TRP A 532 -2.73 9.95 -24.67
CA TRP A 532 -1.78 9.07 -24.01
C TRP A 532 -1.93 7.65 -24.54
N PHE A 533 -0.81 6.95 -24.72
CA PHE A 533 -0.80 5.55 -25.09
C PHE A 533 -0.28 4.69 -23.96
N TYR A 534 -0.75 3.45 -23.89
CA TYR A 534 -0.26 2.53 -22.87
C TYR A 534 1.22 2.16 -23.10
N LEU A 535 1.65 1.99 -24.37
CA LEU A 535 2.98 1.46 -24.70
C LEU A 535 3.43 1.79 -26.15
N ILE A 536 4.70 2.19 -26.35
CA ILE A 536 5.39 2.18 -27.66
C ILE A 536 6.65 1.29 -27.57
N PRO A 537 6.69 0.14 -28.29
CA PRO A 537 7.83 -0.77 -28.25
C PRO A 537 9.17 -0.19 -28.75
N PRO A 538 10.32 -0.76 -28.34
CA PRO A 538 11.64 -0.37 -28.82
C PRO A 538 11.73 -0.36 -30.35
N ASN A 539 12.40 0.64 -30.91
CA ASN A 539 12.62 0.77 -32.35
C ASN A 539 11.35 0.71 -33.22
N SER A 540 10.21 1.12 -32.66
CA SER A 540 8.93 1.16 -33.37
C SER A 540 8.45 2.59 -33.61
N SER A 541 7.59 2.75 -34.62
CA SER A 541 6.90 4.01 -34.91
C SER A 541 5.40 3.84 -34.77
N TYR A 542 4.76 4.86 -34.22
CA TYR A 542 3.32 4.95 -34.06
C TYR A 542 2.78 6.20 -34.76
N ASN A 543 1.68 6.06 -35.49
CA ASN A 543 1.10 7.14 -36.29
C ASN A 543 -0.14 7.70 -35.59
N MET A 544 -0.14 9.00 -35.36
CA MET A 544 -1.28 9.73 -34.80
C MET A 544 -1.93 10.58 -35.88
N SER A 545 -3.27 10.56 -35.98
CA SER A 545 -3.97 11.34 -36.99
C SER A 545 -5.13 12.15 -36.42
N TRP A 546 -5.21 13.43 -36.79
CA TRP A 546 -6.33 14.31 -36.47
C TRP A 546 -6.93 14.92 -37.73
N GLN A 547 -8.24 15.14 -37.72
CA GLN A 547 -8.92 15.91 -38.77
C GLN A 547 -9.00 17.37 -38.36
N LEU A 548 -8.47 18.28 -39.18
CA LEU A 548 -8.65 19.71 -38.95
C LEU A 548 -9.95 20.23 -39.56
N SER A 549 -10.52 21.22 -38.89
CA SER A 549 -11.61 22.06 -39.39
C SER A 549 -11.12 23.50 -39.49
N VAL A 550 -11.12 24.04 -40.71
CA VAL A 550 -10.67 25.41 -41.00
C VAL A 550 -11.90 26.25 -41.33
N ASN A 551 -12.16 27.30 -40.55
CA ASN A 551 -13.31 28.16 -40.76
C ASN A 551 -13.16 29.00 -42.05
N GLU A 552 -14.22 29.09 -42.87
CA GLU A 552 -14.25 29.88 -44.12
C GLU A 552 -14.00 31.39 -43.91
N THR A 553 -14.06 31.87 -42.67
CA THR A 553 -13.76 33.26 -42.32
C THR A 553 -12.27 33.60 -42.25
N ILE A 554 -11.37 32.60 -42.23
CA ILE A 554 -9.92 32.84 -42.29
C ILE A 554 -9.57 33.46 -43.67
N PRO A 555 -8.81 34.55 -43.76
CA PRO A 555 -8.45 35.12 -45.07
C PRO A 555 -7.65 34.14 -45.96
N ASN A 556 -7.91 34.12 -47.26
CA ASN A 556 -7.15 33.31 -48.22
C ASN A 556 -5.67 33.74 -48.24
N GLY A 557 -4.75 32.78 -48.18
CA GLY A 557 -3.32 33.02 -48.08
C GLY A 557 -2.82 33.30 -46.66
N THR A 558 -3.63 33.06 -45.61
CA THR A 558 -3.16 33.13 -44.22
C THR A 558 -2.21 31.97 -43.93
N GLU A 559 -1.02 32.28 -43.40
CA GLU A 559 -0.11 31.27 -42.84
C GLU A 559 -0.62 30.87 -41.45
N VAL A 560 -0.75 29.56 -41.23
CA VAL A 560 -1.12 28.96 -39.95
C VAL A 560 0.02 28.05 -39.49
N THR A 561 0.41 28.19 -38.23
CA THR A 561 1.48 27.42 -37.60
C THR A 561 0.90 26.42 -36.62
N LEU A 562 1.23 25.15 -36.83
CA LEU A 562 0.92 24.04 -35.94
C LEU A 562 2.16 23.70 -35.13
N THR A 563 1.99 23.52 -33.82
CA THR A 563 3.06 23.14 -32.91
C THR A 563 2.71 21.85 -32.20
N PHE A 564 3.60 20.87 -32.30
CA PHE A 564 3.49 19.57 -31.64
C PHE A 564 4.68 19.36 -30.72
N ASN A 565 4.42 18.94 -29.48
CA ASN A 565 5.41 18.71 -28.46
C ASN A 565 5.19 17.32 -27.88
N ALA A 566 6.11 16.39 -28.15
CA ALA A 566 6.07 15.07 -27.53
C ALA A 566 6.69 15.09 -26.14
N SER A 567 6.04 14.40 -25.21
CA SER A 567 6.49 14.21 -23.84
C SER A 567 6.34 12.74 -23.44
N ILE A 568 7.33 12.22 -22.74
CA ILE A 568 7.24 10.95 -22.03
C ILE A 568 6.95 11.29 -20.58
N LEU A 569 5.90 10.70 -20.00
CA LEU A 569 5.62 10.88 -18.59
C LEU A 569 6.48 9.99 -17.70
N SER A 570 6.78 8.78 -18.17
CA SER A 570 7.59 7.81 -17.43
C SER A 570 8.59 7.13 -18.37
N CYS A 571 9.88 7.30 -18.09
CA CYS A 571 10.92 6.39 -18.56
C CYS A 571 11.32 5.56 -17.35
N SER A 572 10.87 4.31 -17.30
CA SER A 572 11.26 3.39 -16.24
C SER A 572 12.43 2.55 -16.73
N ASP A 573 13.48 2.49 -15.91
CA ASP A 573 14.55 1.50 -16.06
C ASP A 573 14.27 0.21 -15.28
N ASP A 574 13.28 0.24 -14.38
CA ASP A 574 12.86 -0.84 -13.49
C ASP A 574 11.37 -0.64 -13.15
N ASP A 575 10.61 -1.73 -12.99
CA ASP A 575 9.17 -1.80 -12.63
C ASP A 575 8.80 -1.13 -11.28
N ASN A 576 9.57 -0.14 -10.80
CA ASN A 576 9.44 0.36 -9.44
C ASN A 576 10.03 1.76 -9.15
N SER A 577 9.83 2.76 -10.03
CA SER A 577 10.11 4.15 -9.61
C SER A 577 9.05 5.15 -10.03
N SER A 578 8.54 5.87 -9.02
CA SER A 578 7.68 7.04 -9.08
C SER A 578 8.44 8.33 -9.45
N GLN A 579 9.49 8.22 -10.27
CA GLN A 579 10.19 9.38 -10.80
C GLN A 579 9.63 9.74 -12.17
N TRP A 580 8.83 10.80 -12.22
CA TRP A 580 8.48 11.45 -13.48
C TRP A 580 9.73 12.10 -14.08
N HIS A 581 10.37 11.44 -15.05
CA HIS A 581 11.47 12.02 -15.80
C HIS A 581 10.91 13.01 -16.84
N TYR A 582 11.17 14.30 -16.65
CA TYR A 582 10.96 15.29 -17.72
C TYR A 582 12.00 15.07 -18.83
N CYS A 583 11.64 14.28 -19.83
CA CYS A 583 12.42 14.22 -21.06
C CYS A 583 12.33 15.59 -21.77
N PRO A 584 13.41 16.07 -22.41
CA PRO A 584 13.34 17.28 -23.21
C PRO A 584 12.32 17.08 -24.33
N ILE A 585 11.55 18.13 -24.58
CA ILE A 585 10.46 18.14 -25.55
C ILE A 585 11.05 18.00 -26.95
N SER A 586 10.71 16.91 -27.64
CA SER A 586 10.85 16.83 -29.09
C SER A 586 9.71 17.62 -29.72
N GLY A 587 10.03 18.80 -30.26
CA GLY A 587 9.08 19.72 -30.88
C GLY A 587 9.10 19.63 -32.40
N LEU A 588 7.93 19.56 -33.02
CA LEU A 588 7.76 19.71 -34.46
C LEU A 588 6.82 20.89 -34.73
N THR A 589 7.29 21.85 -35.53
CA THR A 589 6.47 22.96 -35.99
C THR A 589 6.25 22.84 -37.49
N HIS A 590 5.00 22.98 -37.93
CA HIS A 590 4.66 22.98 -39.34
C HIS A 590 3.82 24.19 -39.69
N THR A 591 4.23 24.94 -40.70
CA THR A 591 3.48 26.09 -41.22
C THR A 591 2.88 25.72 -42.57
N PHE A 592 1.58 25.92 -42.71
CA PHE A 592 0.87 25.74 -43.98
C PHE A 592 0.06 26.99 -44.34
N LEU A 593 -0.27 27.12 -45.63
CA LEU A 593 -1.05 28.22 -46.16
C LEU A 593 -2.51 27.81 -46.36
N VAL A 594 -3.44 28.58 -45.78
CA VAL A 594 -4.87 28.39 -46.00
C VAL A 594 -5.22 28.87 -47.41
N ASN A 595 -5.57 27.93 -48.29
CA ASN A 595 -6.01 28.21 -49.65
C ASN A 595 -7.50 27.96 -49.79
N HIS A 596 -8.28 29.04 -49.86
CA HIS A 596 -9.69 28.96 -50.24
C HIS A 596 -9.78 28.69 -51.73
N LEU A 597 -10.46 27.60 -52.09
CA LEU A 597 -10.81 27.31 -53.48
C LEU A 597 -11.76 28.41 -53.97
N SER A 598 -11.21 29.42 -54.66
CA SER A 598 -11.99 30.54 -55.18
C SER A 598 -12.90 30.06 -56.31
N ASN A 599 -14.19 29.92 -56.03
CA ASN A 599 -15.21 29.87 -57.06
C ASN A 599 -15.43 31.29 -57.63
N SER A 600 -14.76 31.66 -58.73
CA SER A 600 -15.32 32.66 -59.65
C SER A 600 -14.76 32.59 -61.08
N SER A 601 -15.68 32.47 -62.02
CA SER A 601 -15.59 32.57 -63.47
C SER A 601 -15.05 33.93 -64.00
N ASP A 602 -14.08 33.91 -64.91
CA ASP A 602 -14.11 34.65 -66.20
C ASP A 602 -13.03 34.15 -67.18
N SER A 603 -13.32 34.19 -68.48
CA SER A 603 -12.69 33.43 -69.57
C SER A 603 -11.49 34.10 -70.26
N THR A 604 -10.53 33.28 -70.76
CA THR A 604 -9.99 33.31 -72.15
C THR A 604 -9.17 32.04 -72.45
N ASP A 605 -9.66 31.26 -73.42
CA ASP A 605 -9.26 29.95 -74.02
C ASP A 605 -7.85 29.91 -74.71
N PRO A 606 -7.26 28.79 -75.21
CA PRO A 606 -7.41 27.33 -74.97
C PRO A 606 -6.09 26.59 -74.64
N SER A 607 -6.10 25.43 -73.99
CA SER A 607 -5.36 24.21 -74.40
C SER A 607 -5.35 23.11 -73.32
N ASP A 608 -5.72 21.89 -73.78
CA ASP A 608 -5.31 20.55 -73.35
C ASP A 608 -5.38 20.18 -71.86
N ASP A 609 -5.91 19.05 -71.43
CA ASP A 609 -6.61 17.91 -72.03
C ASP A 609 -7.05 17.14 -70.78
N VAL A 610 -8.36 17.04 -70.51
CA VAL A 610 -8.81 16.18 -69.40
C VAL A 610 -8.82 14.78 -69.95
N THR A 611 -7.73 14.06 -69.74
CA THR A 611 -7.64 12.64 -70.05
C THR A 611 -8.63 11.89 -69.17
N THR A 612 -9.76 11.47 -69.74
CA THR A 612 -10.66 10.52 -69.08
C THR A 612 -9.93 9.20 -68.88
N VAL A 613 -9.75 8.81 -67.63
CA VAL A 613 -9.16 7.52 -67.25
C VAL A 613 -10.30 6.51 -67.23
N LEU A 614 -10.26 5.55 -68.16
CA LEU A 614 -11.25 4.50 -68.32
C LEU A 614 -10.85 3.29 -67.47
N GLY A 615 -11.75 2.84 -66.59
CA GLY A 615 -11.53 1.71 -65.69
C GLY A 615 -12.74 1.50 -64.78
N CYS A 616 -12.77 0.40 -64.01
CA CYS A 616 -13.92 0.07 -63.18
C CYS A 616 -14.10 1.10 -62.05
N THR A 617 -15.24 1.81 -62.03
CA THR A 617 -15.54 2.85 -61.03
C THR A 617 -16.37 2.35 -59.84
N ASP A 618 -16.74 1.07 -59.80
CA ASP A 618 -17.48 0.48 -58.68
C ASP A 618 -16.52 -0.10 -57.62
N SER A 619 -16.46 0.54 -56.46
CA SER A 619 -15.60 0.15 -55.33
C SER A 619 -15.85 -1.25 -54.75
N SER A 620 -16.96 -1.90 -55.13
CA SER A 620 -17.27 -3.28 -54.74
C SER A 620 -16.71 -4.35 -55.68
N ALA A 621 -16.17 -3.95 -56.84
CA ALA A 621 -15.50 -4.84 -57.79
C ALA A 621 -14.05 -5.10 -57.36
N THR A 622 -13.55 -6.32 -57.60
CA THR A 622 -12.17 -6.71 -57.26
C THR A 622 -11.09 -5.99 -58.06
N ASN A 623 -11.45 -5.42 -59.21
CA ASN A 623 -10.55 -4.63 -60.06
C ASN A 623 -10.96 -3.14 -60.09
N PHE A 624 -11.58 -2.63 -59.02
CA PHE A 624 -11.87 -1.21 -58.87
C PHE A 624 -10.60 -0.37 -59.03
N ASP A 625 -10.68 0.66 -59.88
CA ASP A 625 -9.61 1.61 -60.12
C ASP A 625 -10.05 3.00 -59.61
N SER A 626 -9.41 3.45 -58.53
CA SER A 626 -9.75 4.72 -57.89
C SER A 626 -9.36 5.94 -58.73
N ASP A 627 -8.51 5.76 -59.75
CA ASP A 627 -8.11 6.82 -60.67
C ASP A 627 -9.03 6.89 -61.90
N ALA A 628 -9.91 5.90 -62.09
CA ALA A 628 -10.86 5.88 -63.20
C ALA A 628 -11.95 6.95 -63.02
N THR A 629 -12.11 7.79 -64.03
CA THR A 629 -13.08 8.90 -64.05
C THR A 629 -14.36 8.56 -64.83
N GLU A 630 -14.35 7.47 -65.61
CA GLU A 630 -15.50 7.00 -66.39
C GLU A 630 -15.45 5.47 -66.53
N ASP A 631 -16.57 4.78 -66.26
CA ASP A 631 -16.64 3.32 -66.27
C ASP A 631 -16.62 2.75 -67.69
N ASP A 632 -15.69 1.84 -67.95
CA ASP A 632 -15.53 1.19 -69.25
C ASP A 632 -16.23 -0.17 -69.34
N GLY A 633 -16.92 -0.59 -68.28
CA GLY A 633 -17.67 -1.84 -68.19
C GLY A 633 -16.82 -3.07 -67.93
N SER A 634 -15.57 -2.88 -67.50
CA SER A 634 -14.62 -3.97 -67.18
C SER A 634 -14.71 -4.49 -65.73
N CYS A 635 -15.65 -4.01 -64.91
CA CYS A 635 -15.79 -4.43 -63.51
C CYS A 635 -15.98 -5.95 -63.35
N GLU A 636 -15.04 -6.60 -62.67
CA GLU A 636 -15.07 -8.00 -62.26
C GLU A 636 -15.35 -8.07 -60.76
N TYR A 637 -16.41 -8.78 -60.39
CA TYR A 637 -16.82 -8.97 -59.00
C TYR A 637 -16.35 -10.33 -58.47
N PRO A 638 -15.96 -10.41 -57.19
CA PRO A 638 -15.61 -11.69 -56.58
C PRO A 638 -16.84 -12.62 -56.58
N PRO A 639 -16.65 -13.96 -56.73
CA PRO A 639 -17.78 -14.87 -56.80
C PRO A 639 -18.58 -14.83 -55.49
N GLU A 640 -19.91 -14.78 -55.60
CA GLU A 640 -20.81 -14.65 -54.45
C GLU A 640 -20.49 -15.68 -53.35
N THR A 641 -20.51 -15.22 -52.10
CA THR A 641 -20.38 -16.07 -50.92
C THR A 641 -21.57 -17.01 -50.84
N VAL A 642 -21.31 -18.29 -51.09
CA VAL A 642 -22.29 -19.37 -50.95
C VAL A 642 -22.14 -19.91 -49.54
N LEU A 643 -23.09 -19.56 -48.69
CA LEU A 643 -23.16 -20.01 -47.30
C LEU A 643 -23.62 -21.47 -47.22
N GLY A 644 -22.93 -22.27 -46.43
CA GLY A 644 -23.27 -23.67 -46.18
C GLY A 644 -22.11 -24.41 -45.49
N CYS A 645 -22.39 -25.60 -44.95
CA CYS A 645 -21.38 -26.38 -44.22
C CYS A 645 -20.13 -26.66 -45.09
N THR A 646 -18.97 -26.14 -44.68
CA THR A 646 -17.70 -26.29 -45.41
C THR A 646 -16.83 -27.47 -44.93
N ASP A 647 -17.24 -28.18 -43.87
CA ASP A 647 -16.52 -29.36 -43.37
C ASP A 647 -16.90 -30.61 -44.17
N SER A 648 -15.93 -31.17 -44.88
CA SER A 648 -16.10 -32.38 -45.72
C SER A 648 -16.48 -33.66 -44.96
N LEU A 649 -16.39 -33.66 -43.62
CA LEU A 649 -16.76 -34.79 -42.77
C LEU A 649 -18.22 -34.71 -42.28
N ALA A 650 -18.92 -33.59 -42.52
CA ALA A 650 -20.33 -33.44 -42.15
C ALA A 650 -21.26 -34.06 -43.20
N LEU A 651 -22.38 -34.62 -42.74
CA LEU A 651 -23.45 -35.21 -43.56
C LEU A 651 -24.04 -34.23 -44.57
N ASN A 652 -24.17 -32.97 -44.18
CA ASN A 652 -24.72 -31.91 -45.02
C ASN A 652 -23.63 -31.00 -45.59
N PHE A 653 -22.40 -31.53 -45.76
CA PHE A 653 -21.32 -30.83 -46.45
C PHE A 653 -21.78 -30.33 -47.83
N ALA A 654 -21.61 -29.03 -48.06
CA ALA A 654 -21.92 -28.37 -49.32
C ALA A 654 -20.62 -28.05 -50.06
N ALA A 655 -20.27 -28.86 -51.06
CA ALA A 655 -19.01 -28.73 -51.80
C ALA A 655 -18.85 -27.41 -52.59
N ASN A 656 -19.94 -26.66 -52.79
CA ASN A 656 -19.93 -25.35 -53.42
C ASN A 656 -20.00 -24.19 -52.41
N ALA A 657 -20.13 -24.47 -51.10
CA ALA A 657 -20.08 -23.44 -50.08
C ALA A 657 -18.63 -22.98 -49.86
N ASN A 658 -18.42 -21.67 -49.81
CA ASN A 658 -17.11 -21.05 -49.61
C ASN A 658 -16.99 -20.31 -48.27
N GLN A 659 -18.05 -20.31 -47.47
CA GLN A 659 -18.07 -19.76 -46.12
C GLN A 659 -19.05 -20.56 -45.25
N ASP A 660 -18.58 -21.03 -44.08
CA ASP A 660 -19.38 -21.85 -43.17
C ASP A 660 -20.46 -21.01 -42.47
N ASP A 661 -21.68 -21.52 -42.45
CA ASP A 661 -22.85 -20.88 -41.84
C ASP A 661 -23.22 -21.50 -40.49
N GLY A 662 -22.42 -22.45 -39.99
CA GLY A 662 -22.61 -23.09 -38.69
C GLY A 662 -23.66 -24.20 -38.70
N THR A 663 -24.12 -24.64 -39.88
CA THR A 663 -25.17 -25.67 -40.01
C THR A 663 -24.65 -27.10 -40.14
N CYS A 664 -23.33 -27.35 -40.06
CA CYS A 664 -22.74 -28.69 -40.20
C CYS A 664 -23.33 -29.74 -39.23
N GLN A 665 -23.87 -30.82 -39.80
CA GLN A 665 -24.42 -31.97 -39.10
C GLN A 665 -23.51 -33.16 -39.30
N TYR A 666 -23.14 -33.86 -38.23
CA TYR A 666 -22.32 -35.06 -38.29
C TYR A 666 -23.17 -36.27 -37.88
N GLU A 667 -22.90 -37.46 -38.41
CA GLU A 667 -23.60 -38.67 -37.98
C GLU A 667 -23.40 -38.85 -36.47
N THR A 668 -24.49 -38.74 -35.72
CA THR A 668 -24.59 -39.37 -34.42
C THR A 668 -24.71 -40.86 -34.67
N ASP A 669 -23.66 -41.61 -34.34
CA ASP A 669 -23.75 -43.06 -34.17
C ASP A 669 -24.74 -43.34 -33.02
N LEU A 670 -26.03 -43.39 -33.36
CA LEU A 670 -27.00 -44.11 -32.57
C LEU A 670 -26.87 -45.61 -32.89
N PRO A 671 -27.08 -46.45 -31.86
CA PRO A 671 -26.70 -47.86 -31.89
C PRO A 671 -27.64 -48.65 -32.80
N ASP A 672 -27.07 -49.43 -33.70
CA ASP A 672 -27.81 -50.48 -34.41
C ASP A 672 -28.08 -51.63 -33.44
N ASN A 673 -29.36 -51.74 -33.09
CA ASN A 673 -29.93 -52.77 -32.25
C ASN A 673 -30.26 -54.01 -33.10
N ASN A 674 -29.60 -55.14 -32.85
CA ASN A 674 -30.24 -56.44 -32.99
C ASN A 674 -29.56 -57.53 -32.12
N SER A 675 -30.02 -57.66 -30.88
CA SER A 675 -30.63 -58.92 -30.41
C SER A 675 -31.08 -58.82 -28.94
N THR A 676 -32.41 -58.92 -28.78
CA THR A 676 -33.20 -59.54 -27.69
C THR A 676 -33.36 -58.83 -26.34
N ASP A 677 -34.57 -58.26 -26.22
CA ASP A 677 -35.62 -58.58 -25.23
C ASP A 677 -35.89 -57.63 -24.04
N ASN A 678 -37.09 -57.04 -24.18
CA ASN A 678 -38.16 -56.82 -23.19
C ASN A 678 -38.22 -55.53 -22.34
N GLU A 679 -39.24 -54.74 -22.70
CA GLU A 679 -40.29 -54.15 -21.85
C GLU A 679 -39.87 -53.06 -20.84
N THR A 680 -40.51 -51.89 -20.71
CA THR A 680 -41.88 -51.43 -21.02
C THR A 680 -41.88 -49.88 -20.96
N ASP A 681 -42.45 -49.19 -21.97
CA ASP A 681 -43.68 -48.37 -21.92
C ASP A 681 -43.57 -47.11 -21.01
N ASP A 682 -43.20 -45.93 -21.53
CA ASP A 682 -44.09 -44.92 -22.18
C ASP A 682 -45.15 -44.38 -21.18
N SER A 683 -45.38 -43.08 -20.98
CA SER A 683 -45.54 -42.08 -22.03
C SER A 683 -45.80 -40.69 -21.40
N THR A 684 -45.21 -39.66 -22.06
CA THR A 684 -45.84 -38.44 -22.61
C THR A 684 -46.78 -37.57 -21.74
N GLN A 685 -46.93 -36.26 -21.88
CA GLN A 685 -46.47 -35.25 -22.83
C GLN A 685 -46.80 -33.85 -22.27
N ASN A 686 -45.97 -32.88 -22.66
CA ASN A 686 -46.25 -31.47 -23.00
C ASN A 686 -47.72 -31.00 -23.01
N ASN A 687 -48.00 -29.77 -22.56
CA ASN A 687 -48.07 -28.61 -23.47
C ASN A 687 -48.26 -27.27 -22.73
N THR A 688 -47.64 -26.24 -23.29
CA THR A 688 -47.73 -24.80 -23.01
C THR A 688 -48.97 -24.18 -23.67
N ASP A 689 -49.61 -23.17 -23.04
CA ASP A 689 -49.85 -21.83 -23.63
C ASP A 689 -50.74 -20.91 -22.75
N SER A 690 -50.18 -19.74 -22.40
CA SER A 690 -50.66 -18.37 -22.68
C SER A 690 -52.13 -17.91 -22.44
N VAL A 691 -52.24 -16.93 -21.51
CA VAL A 691 -52.84 -15.57 -21.66
C VAL A 691 -54.34 -15.30 -21.39
N ASP A 692 -54.55 -14.27 -20.54
CA ASP A 692 -55.65 -13.30 -20.30
C ASP A 692 -57.07 -13.72 -19.85
N ASP A 693 -57.50 -13.17 -18.69
CA ASP A 693 -58.46 -12.03 -18.56
C ASP A 693 -59.41 -12.13 -17.34
N ASP A 694 -59.57 -10.97 -16.71
CA ASP A 694 -60.53 -10.43 -15.74
C ASP A 694 -61.61 -11.28 -15.03
N GLY A 695 -61.86 -10.93 -13.76
CA GLY A 695 -63.20 -11.12 -13.19
C GLY A 695 -63.44 -10.98 -11.67
N GLN A 696 -63.67 -9.73 -11.23
CA GLN A 696 -64.73 -9.32 -10.26
C GLN A 696 -64.53 -9.44 -8.73
N ASN A 697 -64.26 -8.25 -8.14
CA ASN A 697 -65.02 -7.56 -7.08
C ASN A 697 -66.22 -8.26 -6.43
N ASN A 698 -66.29 -8.27 -5.09
CA ASN A 698 -67.16 -7.34 -4.34
C ASN A 698 -67.01 -7.39 -2.79
N THR A 699 -66.71 -6.21 -2.22
CA THR A 699 -67.33 -5.51 -1.05
C THR A 699 -67.41 -6.22 0.30
N GLY A 700 -66.97 -5.66 1.44
CA GLY A 700 -66.89 -4.27 1.95
C GLY A 700 -67.42 -4.33 3.41
N ASP A 701 -67.00 -3.58 4.43
CA ASP A 701 -66.59 -2.19 4.50
C ASP A 701 -66.10 -1.84 5.94
N SER A 702 -65.27 -0.79 6.05
CA SER A 702 -65.23 0.23 7.14
C SER A 702 -64.43 -0.08 8.45
N VAL A 703 -63.59 0.78 9.06
CA VAL A 703 -63.20 2.21 8.96
C VAL A 703 -61.83 2.46 9.65
N ASP A 704 -61.07 3.45 9.14
CA ASP A 704 -59.95 4.26 9.67
C ASP A 704 -59.93 4.62 11.18
N ASN A 705 -58.74 4.91 11.76
CA ASN A 705 -58.21 6.30 11.90
C ASN A 705 -56.97 6.43 12.84
N SER A 706 -55.97 7.19 12.35
CA SER A 706 -55.01 8.14 12.99
C SER A 706 -54.30 7.93 14.35
N GLY A 707 -53.00 8.31 14.38
CA GLY A 707 -52.59 9.55 15.09
C GLY A 707 -51.75 9.46 16.38
N GLN A 708 -50.43 9.62 16.23
CA GLN A 708 -49.51 10.57 16.91
C GLN A 708 -49.73 11.10 18.37
N THR A 709 -48.58 11.21 19.06
CA THR A 709 -48.07 12.29 19.96
C THR A 709 -48.35 12.36 21.48
N ASN A 710 -47.23 12.27 22.24
CA ASN A 710 -46.64 13.14 23.30
C ASN A 710 -47.43 13.79 24.46
N ASP A 711 -46.64 14.01 25.55
CA ASP A 711 -46.75 14.99 26.66
C ASP A 711 -47.64 14.61 27.88
N THR A 712 -47.33 14.86 29.16
CA THR A 712 -46.46 15.85 29.85
C THR A 712 -46.34 15.58 31.38
N ASN A 713 -45.25 16.09 32.02
CA ASN A 713 -45.11 16.70 33.38
C ASN A 713 -45.46 15.94 34.69
N ALA A 714 -44.92 16.20 35.89
CA ALA A 714 -43.74 16.90 36.44
C ALA A 714 -43.73 16.72 38.00
N ASN A 715 -42.53 16.72 38.61
CA ASN A 715 -42.12 17.13 39.98
C ASN A 715 -42.68 16.49 41.28
N ASN A 716 -41.77 15.95 42.13
CA ASN A 716 -41.42 16.60 43.43
C ASN A 716 -40.17 16.01 44.14
N ASP A 717 -39.26 16.93 44.49
CA ASP A 717 -38.23 17.01 45.54
C ASP A 717 -38.08 15.92 46.63
N SER A 718 -36.84 15.47 46.88
CA SER A 718 -36.00 15.92 48.03
C SER A 718 -34.75 15.05 48.26
N GLN A 719 -33.60 15.74 48.34
CA GLN A 719 -32.32 15.44 49.01
C GLN A 719 -31.96 14.01 49.47
N ILE A 720 -30.80 13.52 49.03
CA ILE A 720 -29.62 13.24 49.87
C ILE A 720 -28.36 13.34 48.98
N VAL A 721 -27.46 14.24 49.36
CA VAL A 721 -26.07 14.32 48.89
C VAL A 721 -25.24 13.49 49.85
N THR A 722 -24.58 12.45 49.35
CA THR A 722 -23.37 11.87 49.96
C THR A 722 -22.55 11.17 48.86
N ASP A 723 -21.39 11.76 48.57
CA ASP A 723 -20.13 11.14 48.17
C ASP A 723 -20.19 9.89 47.29
N ALA A 724 -20.03 10.09 45.98
CA ALA A 724 -19.50 9.08 45.07
C ALA A 724 -18.07 9.51 44.69
N GLU A 725 -17.11 9.06 45.49
CA GLU A 725 -15.69 9.03 45.14
C GLU A 725 -15.50 8.16 43.88
N GLU A 726 -14.65 8.67 43.01
CA GLU A 726 -13.97 8.04 41.89
C GLU A 726 -13.80 6.51 42.01
N LYS A 727 -14.48 5.77 41.13
CA LYS A 727 -14.10 4.40 40.73
C LYS A 727 -14.43 4.16 39.26
N SER A 728 -13.88 4.98 38.37
CA SER A 728 -13.94 4.77 36.91
C SER A 728 -12.55 4.57 36.29
N SER A 729 -11.63 3.91 37.00
CA SER A 729 -10.38 3.40 36.46
C SER A 729 -10.19 1.98 37.00
N LEU A 730 -9.82 1.03 36.12
CA LEU A 730 -9.56 -0.41 36.33
C LEU A 730 -10.60 -1.38 35.74
N ALA A 731 -11.90 -1.08 35.76
CA ALA A 731 -12.90 -2.03 35.23
C ALA A 731 -12.93 -2.10 33.69
N ASP A 732 -12.68 -0.98 33.01
CA ASP A 732 -12.54 -0.95 31.54
C ASP A 732 -11.15 -1.42 31.09
N PHE A 733 -10.14 -1.33 31.96
CA PHE A 733 -8.81 -1.90 31.73
C PHE A 733 -8.81 -3.44 31.80
N ALA A 734 -9.72 -4.02 32.60
CA ALA A 734 -9.89 -5.46 32.74
C ALA A 734 -10.88 -6.09 31.74
N ARG A 735 -11.74 -5.28 31.10
CA ARG A 735 -12.69 -5.76 30.06
C ARG A 735 -12.19 -5.54 28.64
N ASN A 736 -11.37 -4.53 28.41
CA ASN A 736 -10.64 -4.29 27.17
C ASN A 736 -9.17 -4.68 27.33
N GLY A 737 -8.94 -5.74 28.12
CA GLY A 737 -7.62 -6.19 28.50
C GLY A 737 -6.85 -6.63 27.27
N LEU A 738 -6.05 -5.71 26.73
CA LEU A 738 -4.74 -5.96 26.19
C LEU A 738 -3.92 -6.60 27.33
N ALA A 739 -4.29 -7.83 27.73
CA ALA A 739 -3.30 -8.79 28.16
C ALA A 739 -2.40 -8.89 26.94
N VAL A 740 -1.26 -8.21 27.01
CA VAL A 740 -0.18 -8.32 26.05
C VAL A 740 -0.02 -9.81 25.82
N ALA A 741 -0.55 -10.26 24.70
CA ALA A 741 -0.36 -11.59 24.20
C ALA A 741 1.11 -11.58 23.80
N VAL A 742 1.98 -11.96 24.74
CA VAL A 742 3.40 -12.22 24.48
C VAL A 742 3.46 -13.52 23.68
N PHE A 743 3.00 -13.43 22.45
CA PHE A 743 3.21 -14.38 21.38
C PHE A 743 3.60 -13.43 20.29
N CYS A 744 4.84 -13.47 19.89
CA CYS A 744 5.54 -12.29 19.43
C CYS A 744 6.13 -12.74 18.09
N GLY A 745 5.92 -12.01 16.98
CA GLY A 745 6.77 -12.01 15.78
C GLY A 745 6.26 -12.21 14.31
N LEU A 746 6.65 -11.31 13.36
CA LEU A 746 7.52 -11.46 12.12
C LEU A 746 7.84 -10.05 11.52
N VAL A 747 8.76 -9.97 10.55
CA VAL A 747 9.48 -8.81 9.94
C VAL A 747 8.79 -7.43 9.99
N ILE A 748 9.52 -6.42 10.48
CA ILE A 748 9.03 -5.05 10.63
C ILE A 748 10.05 -4.05 10.05
N LEU A 749 9.57 -3.09 9.26
CA LEU A 749 10.37 -2.21 8.43
C LEU A 749 10.55 -0.85 9.13
N PHE A 750 11.77 -0.31 9.24
CA PHE A 750 11.98 1.07 9.73
C PHE A 750 12.54 2.00 8.65
N PHE A 751 12.23 3.29 8.81
CA PHE A 751 12.81 4.41 8.04
C PHE A 751 13.72 5.28 8.93
N THR A 752 15.00 4.93 9.09
CA THR A 752 15.93 5.70 9.96
C THR A 752 17.28 5.98 9.27
N THR A 753 17.94 7.08 9.61
CA THR A 753 19.33 7.32 9.21
C THR A 753 20.29 6.91 10.32
N MET A 754 20.82 5.69 10.27
CA MET A 754 22.01 5.31 11.05
C MET A 754 23.27 5.52 10.20
N ARG A 755 24.18 6.41 10.58
CA ARG A 755 25.45 6.56 9.85
C ARG A 755 26.45 5.49 10.34
N LYS A 756 26.61 4.39 9.58
CA LYS A 756 27.84 3.58 9.61
C LYS A 756 28.92 4.43 8.93
N LYS A 757 30.03 4.69 9.62
CA LYS A 757 31.13 5.49 9.09
C LYS A 757 32.27 4.63 8.60
#